data_AF-A0A1Y1XNU8-F1
#
_entry.id   AF-A0A1Y1XNU8-F1
#
_cell.length_a   1.000
_cell.length_b   1.000
_cell.length_c   1.000
_cell.angle_alpha   90.00
_cell.angle_beta   90.00
_cell.angle_gamma   90.00
#
_symmetry.space_group_name_H-M   'P 1'
#
loop_
_entity.id
_entity.type
_entity.pdbx_description
1 polymer ?
#
loop_
_entity_poly.entity_id
_entity_poly.type
_entity_poly.pdbx_seq_one_letter_code
_entity_poly.pdbx_strand_id
1 'polypeptide(L)'
;MYMSDDVTLIANNIEVTTFYSQTGCELFNYNSYSPNNNEHSITNLNLTDIRSQGAIIKINNGIISLVDSKIENFHKCYLENNCENTLDSDMNATKTDLFLLYDHSTINVNNTIFDNVNGNIGIQSYIGSKVYFFNDIIKNSYFRNGLFNINDSTSGELNINQCQFINITSESGSIIYNNNYYIANINILFKNSIFMNNIAKKYGGVAYLISPRITPCLKFDQCQFLNNKATRGSIVYSLNMNSEPQISNSEELKKIDGAFATNPTKIRLDENTLTSNITIYSGEKIPEGISCKIYDDYDNLINFEDDISDMNLNDIVFFTVEVNDTYNTEIYGQTQNYCWKDSCILPPIAVTGNPGNYLLNFKINTFGKFSSFRYDFPGIPIEIKQCNKSYINQNTYSSTFKSCYKPKCVPVCKNKGLCVNNNVCNCTGTMYTGLYCDEHFKLEKIKELDIIVRFISLILLICCFVIMFYTIKYRNSPIIKGRSIEFLIIILIGSIINIIYINLLIKERTKSSFALVFGSIFVKTLRVYGIYTSRITRKEKRMEISNNIMYTIVVSFIIFHILIALIWLMFDEVQNLIILVYIYCIVKLITDFVNNEKDIIINIKDLFNEFGAIINTSIVLYFIFIAKFNSVNINKYLDTELKRTSKYQKCDDTFNSTINSTINSTPS
;
A
#
# COMPACT_ATOMS: atom_id res chain seq x y z
N MET A 1 -40.46 -30.96 -36.18
CA MET A 1 -41.34 -31.09 -37.38
C MET A 1 -41.14 -29.84 -38.22
N TYR A 2 -40.74 -29.98 -39.48
CA TYR A 2 -40.52 -28.86 -40.41
C TYR A 2 -41.68 -28.81 -41.41
N MET A 3 -42.34 -27.66 -41.53
CA MET A 3 -43.41 -27.45 -42.50
C MET A 3 -43.12 -26.22 -43.36
N SER A 4 -43.25 -26.38 -44.67
CA SER A 4 -43.32 -25.33 -45.67
C SER A 4 -44.62 -25.52 -46.46
N ASP A 5 -45.21 -24.43 -46.95
CA ASP A 5 -46.47 -24.35 -47.74
C ASP A 5 -47.78 -24.17 -46.93
N ASP A 6 -48.85 -23.80 -47.64
CA ASP A 6 -50.20 -23.52 -47.10
C ASP A 6 -50.92 -24.80 -46.62
N VAL A 7 -50.39 -25.42 -45.57
CA VAL A 7 -50.92 -26.66 -44.97
C VAL A 7 -51.49 -26.37 -43.59
N THR A 8 -52.69 -26.84 -43.28
CA THR A 8 -53.24 -26.88 -41.92
C THR A 8 -52.75 -28.15 -41.21
N LEU A 9 -52.04 -28.02 -40.10
CA LEU A 9 -51.69 -29.16 -39.23
C LEU A 9 -52.65 -29.22 -38.04
N ILE A 10 -53.23 -30.40 -37.80
CA ILE A 10 -53.92 -30.70 -36.55
C ILE A 10 -53.19 -31.88 -35.93
N ALA A 11 -52.59 -31.65 -34.76
CA ALA A 11 -51.89 -32.68 -34.03
C ALA A 11 -52.45 -32.81 -32.62
N ASN A 12 -52.90 -34.01 -32.28
CA ASN A 12 -53.62 -34.28 -31.03
C ASN A 12 -52.90 -35.38 -30.26
N ASN A 13 -52.81 -35.22 -28.94
CA ASN A 13 -52.25 -36.21 -28.02
C ASN A 13 -50.80 -36.58 -28.37
N ILE A 14 -49.97 -35.58 -28.68
CA ILE A 14 -48.54 -35.81 -28.88
C ILE A 14 -47.89 -35.99 -27.50
N GLU A 15 -47.15 -37.08 -27.32
CA GLU A 15 -46.29 -37.28 -26.16
C GLU A 15 -44.82 -37.36 -26.60
N VAL A 16 -43.98 -36.53 -25.99
CA VAL A 16 -42.52 -36.59 -26.17
C VAL A 16 -41.87 -36.62 -24.80
N THR A 17 -41.20 -37.72 -24.51
CA THR A 17 -40.46 -37.95 -23.26
C THR A 17 -38.98 -38.07 -23.56
N THR A 18 -38.10 -37.51 -22.73
CA THR A 18 -36.64 -37.74 -22.77
C THR A 18 -35.96 -37.36 -24.10
N PHE A 19 -36.39 -36.28 -24.74
CA PHE A 19 -35.72 -35.77 -25.94
C PHE A 19 -34.38 -35.11 -25.58
N TYR A 20 -33.32 -35.44 -26.32
CA TYR A 20 -32.00 -34.85 -26.16
C TYR A 20 -31.47 -34.38 -27.51
N SER A 21 -30.92 -33.16 -27.55
CA SER A 21 -30.22 -32.62 -28.71
C SER A 21 -28.93 -31.94 -28.27
N GLN A 22 -27.85 -32.21 -29.01
CA GLN A 22 -26.55 -31.54 -28.87
C GLN A 22 -26.47 -30.22 -29.64
N THR A 23 -27.35 -30.04 -30.62
CA THR A 23 -27.49 -28.80 -31.37
C THR A 23 -28.73 -28.08 -30.90
N GLY A 24 -28.66 -26.75 -30.79
CA GLY A 24 -29.85 -25.99 -30.49
C GLY A 24 -30.87 -26.14 -31.63
N CYS A 25 -32.00 -26.81 -31.40
CA CYS A 25 -33.01 -27.03 -32.43
C CYS A 25 -34.42 -26.85 -31.86
N GLU A 26 -35.30 -26.33 -32.71
CA GLU A 26 -36.72 -26.24 -32.39
C GLU A 26 -37.45 -27.59 -32.53
N LEU A 27 -38.40 -27.85 -31.64
CA LEU A 27 -39.21 -29.08 -31.73
C LEU A 27 -40.24 -28.97 -32.86
N PHE A 28 -40.86 -27.81 -32.99
CA PHE A 28 -41.78 -27.45 -34.06
C PHE A 28 -41.25 -26.22 -34.80
N ASN A 29 -40.96 -26.36 -36.10
CA ASN A 29 -40.61 -25.24 -36.97
C ASN A 29 -41.68 -25.07 -38.03
N TYR A 30 -42.36 -23.93 -37.95
CA TYR A 30 -43.33 -23.52 -38.94
C TYR A 30 -42.83 -22.30 -39.72
N ASN A 31 -42.78 -22.43 -41.05
CA ASN A 31 -42.38 -21.35 -41.92
C ASN A 31 -43.33 -21.26 -43.12
N SER A 32 -44.18 -20.25 -43.16
CA SER A 32 -45.02 -19.95 -44.32
C SER A 32 -44.52 -18.75 -45.10
N TYR A 33 -44.88 -18.72 -46.38
CA TYR A 33 -44.77 -17.53 -47.22
C TYR A 33 -46.00 -16.61 -47.09
N SER A 34 -47.12 -17.08 -46.51
CA SER A 34 -48.37 -16.33 -46.42
C SER A 34 -48.89 -16.23 -44.97
N PRO A 35 -49.00 -15.03 -44.39
CA PRO A 35 -49.37 -14.86 -42.98
C PRO A 35 -50.85 -15.17 -42.66
N ASN A 36 -51.73 -15.27 -43.67
CA ASN A 36 -53.18 -15.19 -43.43
C ASN A 36 -53.96 -16.50 -43.62
N ASN A 37 -53.34 -17.60 -44.07
CA ASN A 37 -54.13 -18.75 -44.53
C ASN A 37 -53.95 -20.05 -43.73
N ASN A 38 -53.01 -20.11 -42.78
CA ASN A 38 -52.64 -21.38 -42.14
C ASN A 38 -52.72 -21.27 -40.63
N GLU A 39 -53.73 -21.93 -40.07
CA GLU A 39 -53.85 -22.20 -38.64
C GLU A 39 -53.40 -23.64 -38.36
N HIS A 40 -52.52 -23.80 -37.38
CA HIS A 40 -52.09 -25.09 -36.89
C HIS A 40 -52.61 -25.24 -35.47
N SER A 41 -53.14 -26.41 -35.14
CA SER A 41 -53.63 -26.71 -33.81
C SER A 41 -52.87 -27.89 -33.24
N ILE A 42 -52.29 -27.70 -32.06
CA ILE A 42 -51.65 -28.73 -31.25
C ILE A 42 -52.47 -28.86 -29.97
N THR A 43 -53.15 -29.98 -29.78
CA THR A 43 -53.96 -30.23 -28.58
C THR A 43 -53.39 -31.39 -27.77
N ASN A 44 -53.45 -31.29 -26.44
CA ASN A 44 -52.94 -32.32 -25.52
C ASN A 44 -51.47 -32.69 -25.78
N LEU A 45 -50.60 -31.70 -26.00
CA LEU A 45 -49.16 -31.92 -26.09
C LEU A 45 -48.59 -32.19 -24.69
N ASN A 46 -47.94 -33.33 -24.50
CA ASN A 46 -47.23 -33.67 -23.26
C ASN A 46 -45.73 -33.76 -23.54
N LEU A 47 -44.95 -32.75 -23.12
CA LEU A 47 -43.50 -32.73 -23.19
C LEU A 47 -42.90 -32.94 -21.80
N THR A 48 -42.03 -33.93 -21.64
CA THR A 48 -41.36 -34.19 -20.36
C THR A 48 -39.87 -34.49 -20.53
N ASP A 49 -39.06 -33.89 -19.65
CA ASP A 49 -37.60 -34.11 -19.56
C ASP A 49 -36.87 -33.86 -20.88
N ILE A 50 -37.10 -32.68 -21.46
CA ILE A 50 -36.48 -32.27 -22.71
C ILE A 50 -35.15 -31.54 -22.42
N ARG A 51 -34.09 -32.02 -23.06
CA ARG A 51 -32.72 -31.49 -22.96
C ARG A 51 -32.22 -31.08 -24.35
N SER A 52 -32.66 -29.93 -24.83
CA SER A 52 -32.28 -29.40 -26.14
C SER A 52 -32.27 -27.90 -26.06
N GLN A 53 -31.18 -27.21 -26.43
CA GLN A 53 -31.21 -25.75 -26.57
C GLN A 53 -32.12 -25.36 -27.75
N GLY A 54 -32.81 -24.22 -27.73
CA GLY A 54 -33.79 -23.88 -28.78
C GLY A 54 -35.24 -23.76 -28.29
N ALA A 55 -36.05 -23.08 -29.10
CA ALA A 55 -37.44 -22.83 -28.80
C ALA A 55 -38.29 -24.09 -29.01
N ILE A 56 -39.29 -24.35 -28.18
CA ILE A 56 -40.27 -25.42 -28.45
C ILE A 56 -40.91 -25.19 -29.83
N ILE A 57 -41.34 -23.96 -30.10
CA ILE A 57 -42.02 -23.59 -31.34
C ILE A 57 -41.36 -22.36 -31.96
N LYS A 58 -40.91 -22.51 -33.20
CA LYS A 58 -40.48 -21.42 -34.09
C LYS A 58 -41.56 -21.20 -35.14
N ILE A 59 -42.03 -19.96 -35.29
CA ILE A 59 -43.09 -19.59 -36.22
C ILE A 59 -42.59 -18.43 -37.08
N ASN A 60 -42.75 -18.54 -38.39
CA ASN A 60 -42.55 -17.46 -39.34
C ASN A 60 -43.76 -17.37 -40.28
N ASN A 61 -44.50 -16.25 -40.20
CA ASN A 61 -45.77 -16.00 -40.90
C ASN A 61 -46.81 -17.11 -40.71
N GLY A 62 -47.44 -17.23 -39.55
CA GLY A 62 -48.55 -18.20 -39.40
C GLY A 62 -49.23 -18.15 -38.04
N ILE A 63 -50.25 -18.99 -37.86
CA ILE A 63 -51.01 -19.06 -36.62
C ILE A 63 -50.85 -20.46 -36.02
N ILE A 64 -50.37 -20.55 -34.78
CA ILE A 64 -50.32 -21.82 -34.03
C ILE A 64 -51.14 -21.69 -32.74
N SER A 65 -52.03 -22.65 -32.52
CA SER A 65 -52.86 -22.78 -31.33
C SER A 65 -52.41 -24.00 -30.52
N LEU A 66 -51.88 -23.79 -29.31
CA LEU A 66 -51.48 -24.81 -28.34
C LEU A 66 -52.52 -24.88 -27.21
N VAL A 67 -53.21 -26.01 -27.09
CA VAL A 67 -54.37 -26.15 -26.19
C VAL A 67 -54.23 -27.38 -25.29
N ASP A 68 -54.67 -27.27 -24.03
CA ASP A 68 -54.77 -28.38 -23.06
C ASP A 68 -53.45 -29.15 -22.89
N SER A 69 -52.33 -28.44 -22.92
CA SER A 69 -51.00 -29.04 -23.01
C SER A 69 -50.22 -28.99 -21.69
N LYS A 70 -49.20 -29.84 -21.57
CA LYS A 70 -48.35 -29.95 -20.39
C LYS A 70 -46.88 -30.03 -20.82
N ILE A 71 -46.07 -29.09 -20.36
CA ILE A 71 -44.66 -28.98 -20.69
C ILE A 71 -43.87 -28.93 -19.39
N GLU A 72 -43.12 -29.99 -19.11
CA GLU A 72 -42.38 -30.14 -17.84
C GLU A 72 -40.90 -30.42 -18.05
N ASN A 73 -40.07 -29.90 -17.15
CA ASN A 73 -38.64 -30.20 -17.09
C ASN A 73 -37.89 -29.88 -18.40
N PHE A 74 -38.19 -28.72 -18.98
CA PHE A 74 -37.62 -28.27 -20.24
C PHE A 74 -36.31 -27.51 -19.96
N HIS A 75 -35.23 -27.84 -20.69
CA HIS A 75 -33.89 -27.22 -20.57
C HIS A 75 -33.25 -27.29 -19.17
N LYS A 76 -33.41 -28.40 -18.43
CA LYS A 76 -32.66 -28.59 -17.16
C LYS A 76 -31.15 -28.36 -17.32
N CYS A 77 -30.60 -28.62 -18.50
CA CYS A 77 -29.19 -28.43 -18.80
C CYS A 77 -28.71 -26.97 -18.64
N TYR A 78 -29.61 -25.98 -18.75
CA TYR A 78 -29.25 -24.56 -18.63
C TYR A 78 -28.79 -24.22 -17.22
N LEU A 79 -29.48 -24.75 -16.19
CA LEU A 79 -29.12 -24.54 -14.79
C LEU A 79 -27.82 -25.25 -14.41
N GLU A 80 -27.55 -26.39 -15.04
CA GLU A 80 -26.36 -27.21 -14.79
C GLU A 80 -25.12 -26.71 -15.58
N ASN A 81 -25.27 -25.67 -16.41
CA ASN A 81 -24.25 -25.17 -17.34
C ASN A 81 -23.63 -26.28 -18.23
N ASN A 82 -24.40 -27.33 -18.53
CA ASN A 82 -23.94 -28.50 -19.27
C ASN A 82 -24.64 -28.68 -20.61
N CYS A 83 -25.40 -27.69 -21.08
CA CYS A 83 -25.84 -27.71 -22.46
C CYS A 83 -24.61 -27.50 -23.37
N GLU A 84 -24.13 -28.60 -23.97
CA GLU A 84 -23.11 -28.55 -25.01
C GLU A 84 -23.75 -27.97 -26.26
N ASN A 85 -23.35 -26.76 -26.67
CA ASN A 85 -23.81 -26.17 -27.91
C ASN A 85 -22.65 -26.16 -28.91
N THR A 86 -22.77 -26.96 -29.97
CA THR A 86 -22.00 -26.68 -31.18
C THR A 86 -22.50 -25.35 -31.74
N LEU A 87 -21.60 -24.41 -32.03
CA LEU A 87 -21.90 -23.07 -32.57
C LEU A 87 -22.80 -23.18 -33.81
N ASP A 88 -24.12 -23.10 -33.62
CA ASP A 88 -25.07 -22.99 -34.71
C ASP A 88 -25.22 -21.52 -35.11
N SER A 89 -25.67 -21.31 -36.34
CA SER A 89 -25.72 -20.02 -37.02
C SER A 89 -26.83 -19.07 -36.53
N ASP A 90 -27.91 -19.59 -35.93
CA ASP A 90 -29.03 -18.78 -35.44
C ASP A 90 -28.93 -18.53 -33.92
N MET A 91 -28.22 -17.46 -33.55
CA MET A 91 -28.06 -17.04 -32.15
C MET A 91 -29.38 -16.73 -31.44
N ASN A 92 -30.46 -16.42 -32.17
CA ASN A 92 -31.75 -16.07 -31.56
C ASN A 92 -32.56 -17.33 -31.23
N ALA A 93 -32.51 -18.34 -32.11
CA ALA A 93 -33.07 -19.65 -31.84
C ALA A 93 -32.46 -20.27 -30.58
N THR A 94 -31.13 -20.24 -30.45
CA THR A 94 -30.42 -20.81 -29.30
C THR A 94 -30.63 -20.06 -27.98
N LYS A 95 -31.14 -18.82 -28.02
CA LYS A 95 -31.40 -17.99 -26.84
C LYS A 95 -32.84 -18.01 -26.36
N THR A 96 -33.77 -18.55 -27.17
CA THR A 96 -35.20 -18.52 -26.91
C THR A 96 -35.67 -19.93 -26.60
N ASP A 97 -36.43 -20.12 -25.52
CA ASP A 97 -36.67 -21.44 -24.95
C ASP A 97 -38.09 -21.98 -25.21
N LEU A 98 -39.12 -21.13 -25.18
CA LEU A 98 -40.50 -21.54 -25.46
C LEU A 98 -40.88 -21.21 -26.90
N PHE A 99 -40.99 -19.92 -27.23
CA PHE A 99 -41.60 -19.48 -28.47
C PHE A 99 -40.79 -18.39 -29.17
N LEU A 100 -40.44 -18.66 -30.43
CA LEU A 100 -39.74 -17.72 -31.30
C LEU A 100 -40.65 -17.35 -32.48
N LEU A 101 -41.19 -16.13 -32.44
CA LEU A 101 -42.14 -15.64 -33.42
C LEU A 101 -41.48 -14.59 -34.32
N TYR A 102 -41.31 -14.93 -35.59
CA TYR A 102 -40.92 -14.00 -36.65
C TYR A 102 -42.15 -13.29 -37.23
N ASP A 103 -41.93 -12.50 -38.28
CA ASP A 103 -42.88 -11.56 -38.86
C ASP A 103 -44.32 -12.08 -38.94
N HIS A 104 -45.25 -11.24 -38.45
CA HIS A 104 -46.71 -11.45 -38.50
C HIS A 104 -47.20 -12.81 -37.97
N SER A 105 -46.43 -13.47 -37.12
CA SER A 105 -46.80 -14.76 -36.54
C SER A 105 -47.73 -14.58 -35.35
N THR A 106 -48.68 -15.50 -35.18
CA THR A 106 -49.58 -15.54 -34.04
C THR A 106 -49.42 -16.86 -33.29
N ILE A 107 -49.29 -16.79 -31.97
CA ILE A 107 -49.42 -17.98 -31.11
C ILE A 107 -50.56 -17.78 -30.12
N ASN A 108 -51.46 -18.77 -30.06
CA ASN A 108 -52.52 -18.86 -29.08
C ASN A 108 -52.20 -20.01 -28.12
N VAL A 109 -52.05 -19.74 -26.84
CA VAL A 109 -51.84 -20.74 -25.81
C VAL A 109 -53.05 -20.71 -24.88
N ASN A 110 -53.62 -21.87 -24.58
CA ASN A 110 -54.81 -21.97 -23.74
C ASN A 110 -54.77 -23.21 -22.86
N ASN A 111 -55.13 -23.04 -21.58
CA ASN A 111 -55.23 -24.10 -20.58
C ASN A 111 -53.98 -25.01 -20.54
N THR A 112 -52.80 -24.41 -20.64
CA THR A 112 -51.51 -25.10 -20.73
C THR A 112 -50.68 -24.87 -19.47
N ILE A 113 -49.99 -25.91 -19.02
CA ILE A 113 -49.10 -25.88 -17.86
C ILE A 113 -47.64 -25.96 -18.32
N PHE A 114 -46.84 -24.98 -17.93
CA PHE A 114 -45.40 -24.97 -18.06
C PHE A 114 -44.78 -25.09 -16.66
N ASP A 115 -44.09 -26.19 -16.37
CA ASP A 115 -43.46 -26.44 -15.05
C ASP A 115 -41.97 -26.73 -15.22
N ASN A 116 -41.13 -26.00 -14.48
CA ASN A 116 -39.69 -26.19 -14.51
C ASN A 116 -39.10 -26.04 -15.93
N VAL A 117 -39.46 -24.95 -16.60
CA VAL A 117 -38.88 -24.53 -17.89
C VAL A 117 -37.76 -23.54 -17.58
N ASN A 118 -36.56 -23.83 -18.06
CA ASN A 118 -35.40 -23.01 -17.75
C ASN A 118 -34.74 -22.47 -19.01
N GLY A 119 -34.08 -21.32 -18.92
CA GLY A 119 -33.27 -20.84 -20.02
C GLY A 119 -32.96 -19.35 -19.96
N ASN A 120 -32.70 -18.78 -21.13
CA ASN A 120 -32.29 -17.40 -21.28
C ASN A 120 -33.47 -16.46 -21.52
N ILE A 121 -34.32 -16.75 -22.50
CA ILE A 121 -35.50 -15.95 -22.87
C ILE A 121 -36.64 -16.92 -23.08
N GLY A 122 -37.76 -16.77 -22.36
CA GLY A 122 -38.90 -17.64 -22.61
C GLY A 122 -39.47 -17.43 -24.02
N ILE A 123 -39.87 -16.20 -24.32
CA ILE A 123 -40.63 -15.84 -25.52
C ILE A 123 -40.00 -14.61 -26.16
N GLN A 124 -39.71 -14.73 -27.45
CA GLN A 124 -39.19 -13.66 -28.28
C GLN A 124 -40.11 -13.48 -29.48
N SER A 125 -40.65 -12.28 -29.64
CA SER A 125 -41.46 -11.89 -30.79
C SER A 125 -40.81 -10.77 -31.58
N TYR A 126 -40.99 -10.81 -32.90
CA TYR A 126 -40.51 -9.82 -33.87
C TYR A 126 -41.69 -9.06 -34.50
N ILE A 127 -41.56 -8.58 -35.73
CA ILE A 127 -42.42 -7.53 -36.27
C ILE A 127 -43.87 -8.01 -36.46
N GLY A 128 -44.84 -7.28 -35.92
CA GLY A 128 -46.27 -7.55 -36.11
C GLY A 128 -46.76 -8.87 -35.50
N SER A 129 -45.95 -9.52 -34.66
CA SER A 129 -46.29 -10.80 -34.04
C SER A 129 -47.34 -10.64 -32.94
N LYS A 130 -48.15 -11.68 -32.72
CA LYS A 130 -49.22 -11.70 -31.73
C LYS A 130 -49.07 -12.91 -30.81
N VAL A 131 -49.15 -12.69 -29.52
CA VAL A 131 -48.97 -13.72 -28.50
C VAL A 131 -50.14 -13.65 -27.55
N TYR A 132 -50.91 -14.73 -27.46
CA TYR A 132 -52.09 -14.84 -26.62
C TYR A 132 -51.96 -16.00 -25.63
N PHE A 133 -52.20 -15.74 -24.35
CA PHE A 133 -52.26 -16.77 -23.29
C PHE A 133 -53.57 -16.65 -22.53
N PHE A 134 -54.23 -17.79 -22.29
CA PHE A 134 -55.53 -17.87 -21.62
C PHE A 134 -55.56 -19.02 -20.63
N ASN A 135 -55.82 -18.71 -19.35
CA ASN A 135 -55.92 -19.71 -18.28
C ASN A 135 -54.67 -20.61 -18.15
N ASP A 136 -53.50 -20.08 -18.46
CA ASP A 136 -52.24 -20.83 -18.42
C ASP A 136 -51.55 -20.72 -17.05
N ILE A 137 -50.74 -21.73 -16.71
CA ILE A 137 -49.93 -21.76 -15.48
C ILE A 137 -48.47 -21.94 -15.86
N ILE A 138 -47.63 -20.97 -15.50
CA ILE A 138 -46.18 -21.05 -15.67
C ILE A 138 -45.54 -21.01 -14.29
N LYS A 139 -44.83 -22.08 -13.90
CA LYS A 139 -44.32 -22.21 -12.54
C LYS A 139 -42.95 -22.88 -12.43
N ASN A 140 -42.25 -22.56 -11.33
CA ASN A 140 -40.94 -23.12 -10.95
C ASN A 140 -39.87 -22.99 -12.05
N SER A 141 -39.94 -21.91 -12.82
CA SER A 141 -39.14 -21.70 -14.02
C SER A 141 -38.02 -20.68 -13.78
N TYR A 142 -36.98 -20.72 -14.60
CA TYR A 142 -35.90 -19.73 -14.61
C TYR A 142 -35.73 -19.15 -16.01
N PHE A 143 -35.80 -17.82 -16.15
CA PHE A 143 -35.49 -17.14 -17.41
C PHE A 143 -34.54 -15.99 -17.14
N ARG A 144 -33.30 -16.08 -17.63
CA ARG A 144 -32.25 -15.06 -17.35
C ARG A 144 -32.73 -13.63 -17.68
N ASN A 145 -33.32 -13.45 -18.86
CA ASN A 145 -33.83 -12.17 -19.38
C ASN A 145 -35.37 -12.19 -19.46
N GLY A 146 -36.02 -12.75 -18.44
CA GLY A 146 -37.46 -12.78 -18.31
C GLY A 146 -38.19 -13.75 -19.25
N LEU A 147 -39.44 -14.02 -18.92
CA LEU A 147 -40.33 -14.82 -19.77
C LEU A 147 -40.59 -14.11 -21.10
N PHE A 148 -40.82 -12.79 -21.10
CA PHE A 148 -41.03 -11.97 -22.28
C PHE A 148 -39.89 -10.94 -22.39
N ASN A 149 -39.07 -11.09 -23.43
CA ASN A 149 -37.99 -10.16 -23.72
C ASN A 149 -38.42 -9.15 -24.79
N ILE A 150 -38.45 -7.87 -24.41
CA ILE A 150 -38.86 -6.76 -25.28
C ILE A 150 -37.62 -5.99 -25.73
N ASN A 151 -37.32 -6.04 -27.02
CA ASN A 151 -36.21 -5.31 -27.64
C ASN A 151 -36.70 -4.41 -28.79
N ASP A 152 -35.77 -3.74 -29.48
CA ASP A 152 -36.08 -2.83 -30.60
C ASP A 152 -36.84 -3.48 -31.75
N SER A 153 -36.71 -4.79 -31.91
CA SER A 153 -37.34 -5.55 -32.99
C SER A 153 -38.70 -6.14 -32.61
N THR A 154 -39.06 -6.05 -31.33
CA THR A 154 -40.32 -6.58 -30.80
C THR A 154 -41.47 -5.62 -31.10
N SER A 155 -42.41 -6.03 -31.95
CA SER A 155 -43.65 -5.27 -32.20
C SER A 155 -44.87 -6.18 -32.34
N GLY A 156 -46.07 -5.60 -32.23
CA GLY A 156 -47.33 -6.34 -32.33
C GLY A 156 -48.12 -6.37 -31.02
N GLU A 157 -48.63 -7.53 -30.62
CA GLU A 157 -49.57 -7.65 -29.49
C GLU A 157 -49.19 -8.82 -28.55
N LEU A 158 -49.21 -8.58 -27.25
CA LEU A 158 -49.05 -9.57 -26.20
C LEU A 158 -50.25 -9.45 -25.25
N ASN A 159 -51.12 -10.45 -25.22
CA ASN A 159 -52.35 -10.41 -24.44
C ASN A 159 -52.47 -11.67 -23.58
N ILE A 160 -52.39 -11.47 -22.28
CA ILE A 160 -52.30 -12.51 -21.26
C ILE A 160 -53.51 -12.36 -20.34
N ASN A 161 -54.37 -13.37 -20.28
CA ASN A 161 -55.60 -13.28 -19.52
C ASN A 161 -55.79 -14.49 -18.60
N GLN A 162 -56.14 -14.24 -17.34
CA GLN A 162 -56.41 -15.27 -16.33
C GLN A 162 -55.25 -16.26 -16.11
N CYS A 163 -54.01 -15.83 -16.29
CA CYS A 163 -52.82 -16.67 -16.15
C CYS A 163 -52.20 -16.59 -14.75
N GLN A 164 -51.42 -17.61 -14.39
CA GLN A 164 -50.68 -17.66 -13.13
C GLN A 164 -49.17 -17.83 -13.37
N PHE A 165 -48.38 -16.95 -12.76
CA PHE A 165 -46.92 -16.93 -12.82
C PHE A 165 -46.35 -17.14 -11.43
N ILE A 166 -45.82 -18.34 -11.16
CA ILE A 166 -45.51 -18.80 -9.79
C ILE A 166 -44.05 -19.23 -9.66
N ASN A 167 -43.31 -18.68 -8.68
CA ASN A 167 -41.91 -19.04 -8.43
C ASN A 167 -41.01 -18.91 -9.68
N ILE A 168 -41.23 -17.90 -10.52
CA ILE A 168 -40.37 -17.63 -11.68
C ILE A 168 -39.16 -16.81 -11.22
N THR A 169 -37.98 -17.25 -11.62
CA THR A 169 -36.70 -16.64 -11.22
C THR A 169 -35.96 -16.05 -12.41
N SER A 170 -35.27 -14.92 -12.21
CA SER A 170 -34.46 -14.26 -13.27
C SER A 170 -33.31 -13.42 -12.72
N GLU A 171 -32.47 -12.86 -13.60
CA GLU A 171 -31.50 -11.83 -13.21
C GLU A 171 -32.17 -10.47 -13.00
N SER A 172 -33.12 -10.11 -13.86
CA SER A 172 -33.96 -8.90 -13.76
C SER A 172 -35.27 -9.16 -14.49
N GLY A 173 -36.40 -8.64 -13.98
CA GLY A 173 -37.69 -8.76 -14.66
C GLY A 173 -38.10 -10.21 -14.92
N SER A 174 -38.59 -10.94 -13.92
CA SER A 174 -38.88 -12.38 -14.08
C SER A 174 -39.90 -12.68 -15.19
N ILE A 175 -40.86 -11.78 -15.39
CA ILE A 175 -41.89 -11.91 -16.42
C ILE A 175 -41.55 -11.04 -17.61
N ILE A 176 -41.28 -9.76 -17.38
CA ILE A 176 -41.03 -8.79 -18.45
C ILE A 176 -39.63 -8.21 -18.28
N TYR A 177 -38.84 -8.33 -19.32
CA TYR A 177 -37.52 -7.74 -19.39
C TYR A 177 -37.42 -6.83 -20.62
N ASN A 178 -37.16 -5.55 -20.38
CA ASN A 178 -36.88 -4.54 -21.39
C ASN A 178 -35.62 -3.77 -20.98
N ASN A 179 -34.50 -4.11 -21.59
CA ASN A 179 -33.23 -3.41 -21.40
C ASN A 179 -32.90 -2.45 -22.55
N ASN A 180 -33.83 -2.27 -23.50
CA ASN A 180 -33.60 -1.41 -24.64
C ASN A 180 -34.29 -0.06 -24.44
N TYR A 181 -33.60 1.01 -24.83
CA TYR A 181 -34.11 2.37 -24.70
C TYR A 181 -35.20 2.67 -25.74
N TYR A 182 -35.11 2.08 -26.92
CA TYR A 182 -36.15 2.19 -27.93
C TYR A 182 -37.10 0.99 -27.82
N ILE A 183 -38.37 1.25 -28.07
CA ILE A 183 -39.38 0.20 -28.17
C ILE A 183 -40.12 0.42 -29.47
N ALA A 184 -40.28 -0.65 -30.23
CA ALA A 184 -41.17 -0.69 -31.37
C ALA A 184 -42.64 -0.79 -30.90
N ASN A 185 -43.58 -0.58 -31.82
CA ASN A 185 -45.01 -0.52 -31.52
C ASN A 185 -45.54 -1.89 -31.03
N ILE A 186 -45.43 -2.18 -29.74
CA ILE A 186 -46.03 -3.33 -29.08
C ILE A 186 -47.15 -2.88 -28.14
N ASN A 187 -48.24 -3.64 -28.07
CA ASN A 187 -49.28 -3.51 -27.06
C ASN A 187 -49.24 -4.74 -26.16
N ILE A 188 -49.04 -4.55 -24.86
CA ILE A 188 -48.90 -5.59 -23.86
C ILE A 188 -49.98 -5.41 -22.80
N LEU A 189 -50.84 -6.41 -22.68
CA LEU A 189 -51.95 -6.41 -21.74
C LEU A 189 -51.93 -7.70 -20.91
N PHE A 190 -51.79 -7.53 -19.61
CA PHE A 190 -52.05 -8.57 -18.62
C PHE A 190 -53.39 -8.28 -17.95
N LYS A 191 -54.30 -9.26 -17.95
CA LYS A 191 -55.63 -9.13 -17.35
C LYS A 191 -55.92 -10.26 -16.38
N ASN A 192 -56.48 -9.95 -15.21
CA ASN A 192 -56.94 -10.93 -14.23
C ASN A 192 -55.88 -11.99 -13.87
N SER A 193 -54.60 -11.65 -13.91
CA SER A 193 -53.49 -12.59 -13.77
C SER A 193 -52.83 -12.48 -12.40
N ILE A 194 -52.19 -13.55 -11.95
CA ILE A 194 -51.56 -13.64 -10.63
C ILE A 194 -50.05 -13.81 -10.78
N PHE A 195 -49.28 -12.96 -10.11
CA PHE A 195 -47.82 -13.01 -10.03
C PHE A 195 -47.43 -13.33 -8.58
N MET A 196 -47.02 -14.57 -8.32
CA MET A 196 -46.78 -15.07 -6.98
C MET A 196 -45.35 -15.59 -6.80
N ASN A 197 -44.66 -15.11 -5.75
CA ASN A 197 -43.33 -15.58 -5.34
C ASN A 197 -42.26 -15.50 -6.47
N ASN A 198 -42.40 -14.58 -7.42
CA ASN A 198 -41.40 -14.42 -8.46
C ASN A 198 -40.20 -13.63 -7.91
N ILE A 199 -38.98 -14.01 -8.32
CA ILE A 199 -37.74 -13.49 -7.75
C ILE A 199 -36.79 -13.06 -8.88
N ALA A 200 -36.48 -11.77 -8.94
CA ALA A 200 -35.36 -11.28 -9.75
C ALA A 200 -34.14 -11.04 -8.85
N LYS A 201 -32.95 -11.47 -9.25
CA LYS A 201 -31.75 -11.25 -8.42
C LYS A 201 -31.43 -9.76 -8.26
N LYS A 202 -31.57 -8.95 -9.33
CA LYS A 202 -31.19 -7.53 -9.35
C LYS A 202 -32.40 -6.61 -9.28
N TYR A 203 -33.15 -6.50 -10.37
CA TYR A 203 -34.13 -5.42 -10.54
C TYR A 203 -35.47 -5.96 -11.03
N GLY A 204 -36.57 -5.40 -10.51
CA GLY A 204 -37.91 -5.64 -11.03
C GLY A 204 -38.34 -7.09 -10.84
N GLY A 205 -38.90 -7.43 -9.67
CA GLY A 205 -39.27 -8.81 -9.36
C GLY A 205 -40.25 -9.41 -10.38
N VAL A 206 -41.08 -8.58 -11.02
CA VAL A 206 -41.96 -8.96 -12.14
C VAL A 206 -41.53 -8.28 -13.44
N ALA A 207 -41.30 -6.96 -13.43
CA ALA A 207 -41.01 -6.18 -14.63
C ALA A 207 -39.76 -5.30 -14.48
N TYR A 208 -38.86 -5.37 -15.45
CA TYR A 208 -37.68 -4.52 -15.59
C TYR A 208 -37.77 -3.70 -16.88
N LEU A 209 -37.84 -2.37 -16.76
CA LEU A 209 -38.28 -1.48 -17.84
C LEU A 209 -37.36 -0.25 -18.01
N ILE A 210 -36.42 -0.29 -18.94
CA ILE A 210 -35.46 0.82 -19.16
C ILE A 210 -35.89 1.80 -20.26
N SER A 211 -36.88 1.46 -21.07
CA SER A 211 -37.35 2.40 -22.08
C SER A 211 -38.29 3.47 -21.53
N PRO A 212 -38.11 4.75 -21.90
CA PRO A 212 -39.06 5.82 -21.58
C PRO A 212 -40.40 5.72 -22.33
N ARG A 213 -40.55 4.80 -23.29
CA ARG A 213 -41.74 4.70 -24.15
C ARG A 213 -42.64 3.51 -23.84
N ILE A 214 -42.30 2.67 -22.85
CA ILE A 214 -43.07 1.45 -22.56
C ILE A 214 -44.42 1.72 -21.91
N THR A 215 -44.56 2.82 -21.18
CA THR A 215 -45.73 3.15 -20.35
C THR A 215 -47.09 3.03 -21.05
N PRO A 216 -47.32 3.66 -22.22
CA PRO A 216 -48.61 3.51 -22.90
C PRO A 216 -48.84 2.08 -23.44
N CYS A 217 -47.77 1.31 -23.60
CA CYS A 217 -47.76 -0.01 -24.23
C CYS A 217 -47.98 -1.15 -23.23
N LEU A 218 -47.69 -0.98 -21.94
CA LEU A 218 -47.75 -2.07 -20.97
C LEU A 218 -48.79 -1.82 -19.88
N LYS A 219 -49.77 -2.72 -19.79
CA LYS A 219 -50.90 -2.60 -18.86
C LYS A 219 -51.10 -3.88 -18.04
N PHE A 220 -51.35 -3.70 -16.73
CA PHE A 220 -51.77 -4.73 -15.80
C PHE A 220 -53.16 -4.37 -15.24
N ASP A 221 -54.19 -4.98 -15.82
CA ASP A 221 -55.59 -4.78 -15.47
C ASP A 221 -56.07 -5.88 -14.51
N GLN A 222 -56.52 -5.49 -13.32
CA GLN A 222 -57.04 -6.41 -12.30
C GLN A 222 -56.09 -7.57 -11.93
N CYS A 223 -54.78 -7.32 -11.95
CA CYS A 223 -53.77 -8.31 -11.62
C CYS A 223 -53.39 -8.30 -10.14
N GLN A 224 -52.91 -9.45 -9.63
CA GLN A 224 -52.47 -9.61 -8.24
C GLN A 224 -50.97 -9.85 -8.16
N PHE A 225 -50.29 -9.18 -7.23
CA PHE A 225 -48.86 -9.30 -7.01
C PHE A 225 -48.58 -9.75 -5.57
N LEU A 226 -48.19 -11.01 -5.41
CA LEU A 226 -48.09 -11.67 -4.10
C LEU A 226 -46.65 -12.10 -3.82
N ASN A 227 -46.00 -11.49 -2.81
CA ASN A 227 -44.67 -11.88 -2.31
C ASN A 227 -43.58 -12.00 -3.40
N ASN A 228 -43.61 -11.12 -4.40
CA ASN A 228 -42.52 -11.01 -5.37
C ASN A 228 -41.31 -10.31 -4.72
N LYS A 229 -40.09 -10.59 -5.20
CA LYS A 229 -38.85 -10.10 -4.61
C LYS A 229 -37.84 -9.66 -5.67
N ALA A 230 -37.10 -8.61 -5.36
CA ALA A 230 -35.90 -8.20 -6.06
C ALA A 230 -35.00 -7.39 -5.13
N THR A 231 -33.72 -7.19 -5.50
CA THR A 231 -32.86 -6.26 -4.76
C THR A 231 -33.44 -4.84 -4.81
N ARG A 232 -34.05 -4.44 -5.93
CA ARG A 232 -34.85 -3.20 -6.03
C ARG A 232 -36.08 -3.37 -6.91
N GLY A 233 -37.20 -2.80 -6.48
CA GLY A 233 -38.46 -2.88 -7.19
C GLY A 233 -38.99 -4.31 -7.17
N SER A 234 -39.52 -4.75 -6.03
CA SER A 234 -40.00 -6.13 -5.85
C SER A 234 -41.12 -6.51 -6.82
N ILE A 235 -41.81 -5.50 -7.39
CA ILE A 235 -42.74 -5.66 -8.51
C ILE A 235 -42.15 -5.05 -9.78
N VAL A 236 -41.90 -3.73 -9.77
CA VAL A 236 -41.47 -2.97 -10.96
C VAL A 236 -40.17 -2.23 -10.68
N TYR A 237 -39.23 -2.35 -11.61
CA TYR A 237 -38.12 -1.42 -11.76
C TYR A 237 -38.23 -0.71 -13.11
N SER A 238 -38.28 0.62 -13.11
CA SER A 238 -38.41 1.42 -14.34
C SER A 238 -37.27 2.45 -14.50
N LEU A 239 -37.10 3.02 -15.69
CA LEU A 239 -36.13 4.11 -15.91
C LEU A 239 -36.46 5.34 -15.06
N ASN A 240 -37.73 5.69 -14.96
CA ASN A 240 -38.28 6.79 -14.17
C ASN A 240 -39.78 6.56 -13.97
N MET A 241 -40.43 7.38 -13.15
CA MET A 241 -41.87 7.27 -12.91
C MET A 241 -42.72 7.30 -14.19
N ASN A 242 -42.30 8.06 -15.22
CA ASN A 242 -43.02 8.14 -16.49
C ASN A 242 -42.85 6.90 -17.38
N SER A 243 -41.94 5.98 -17.01
CA SER A 243 -41.63 4.72 -17.70
C SER A 243 -42.30 3.52 -17.04
N GLU A 244 -43.14 3.74 -16.04
CA GLU A 244 -43.87 2.69 -15.32
C GLU A 244 -45.03 2.14 -16.13
N PRO A 245 -45.39 0.86 -15.95
CA PRO A 245 -46.56 0.30 -16.61
C PRO A 245 -47.84 0.86 -16.00
N GLN A 246 -48.93 0.84 -16.78
CA GLN A 246 -50.25 1.18 -16.26
C GLN A 246 -50.79 0.03 -15.42
N ILE A 247 -50.87 0.19 -14.10
CA ILE A 247 -51.38 -0.82 -13.18
C ILE A 247 -52.68 -0.32 -12.54
N SER A 248 -53.76 -1.09 -12.67
CA SER A 248 -55.10 -0.73 -12.16
C SER A 248 -55.13 -0.35 -10.66
N ASN A 249 -54.29 -0.97 -9.83
CA ASN A 249 -54.15 -0.71 -8.39
C ASN A 249 -52.76 -0.14 -8.01
N SER A 250 -52.12 0.64 -8.89
CA SER A 250 -50.78 1.20 -8.65
C SER A 250 -50.65 1.95 -7.32
N GLU A 251 -51.66 2.73 -6.95
CA GLU A 251 -51.65 3.56 -5.73
C GLU A 251 -51.58 2.74 -4.43
N GLU A 252 -52.14 1.52 -4.43
CA GLU A 252 -52.05 0.63 -3.27
C GLU A 252 -50.69 -0.05 -3.23
N LEU A 253 -50.19 -0.49 -4.38
CA LEU A 253 -48.92 -1.19 -4.49
C LEU A 253 -47.73 -0.27 -4.20
N LYS A 254 -47.80 1.02 -4.57
CA LYS A 254 -46.75 2.02 -4.28
C LYS A 254 -46.59 2.31 -2.77
N LYS A 255 -47.57 1.95 -1.94
CA LYS A 255 -47.46 2.04 -0.47
C LYS A 255 -46.64 0.89 0.14
N ILE A 256 -46.39 -0.17 -0.63
CA ILE A 256 -45.55 -1.29 -0.20
C ILE A 256 -44.10 -0.88 -0.42
N ASP A 257 -43.32 -0.81 0.66
CA ASP A 257 -41.92 -0.40 0.61
C ASP A 257 -41.10 -1.30 -0.34
N GLY A 258 -40.30 -0.66 -1.19
CA GLY A 258 -39.48 -1.31 -2.21
C GLY A 258 -40.24 -2.00 -3.35
N ALA A 259 -41.58 -1.92 -3.43
CA ALA A 259 -42.36 -2.54 -4.50
C ALA A 259 -42.09 -1.91 -5.88
N PHE A 260 -41.91 -0.59 -5.89
CA PHE A 260 -41.48 0.18 -7.05
C PHE A 260 -40.12 0.78 -6.75
N ALA A 261 -39.25 0.77 -7.75
CA ALA A 261 -38.00 1.49 -7.74
C ALA A 261 -37.74 2.03 -9.14
N THR A 262 -36.97 3.11 -9.23
CA THR A 262 -36.53 3.63 -10.53
C THR A 262 -35.02 3.60 -10.67
N ASN A 263 -34.55 3.93 -11.86
CA ASN A 263 -33.17 4.37 -12.03
C ASN A 263 -32.90 5.56 -11.09
N PRO A 264 -31.66 5.74 -10.61
CA PRO A 264 -31.37 6.90 -9.77
C PRO A 264 -31.67 8.21 -10.51
N THR A 265 -32.14 9.21 -9.77
CA THR A 265 -32.51 10.52 -10.33
C THR A 265 -32.01 11.70 -9.51
N LYS A 266 -31.63 11.48 -8.24
CA LYS A 266 -31.26 12.57 -7.32
C LYS A 266 -29.97 12.24 -6.59
N ILE A 267 -29.17 13.26 -6.29
CA ILE A 267 -28.06 13.17 -5.34
C ILE A 267 -28.36 14.16 -4.21
N ARG A 268 -28.33 13.71 -2.95
CA ARG A 268 -28.51 14.57 -1.78
C ARG A 268 -27.28 14.49 -0.89
N LEU A 269 -26.94 15.60 -0.23
CA LEU A 269 -25.95 15.59 0.84
C LEU A 269 -26.47 14.78 2.02
N ASP A 270 -25.59 14.04 2.70
CA ASP A 270 -25.98 13.34 3.93
C ASP A 270 -26.35 14.36 5.02
N GLU A 271 -27.48 14.15 5.69
CA GLU A 271 -28.03 15.10 6.68
C GLU A 271 -27.07 15.37 7.85
N ASN A 272 -26.24 14.38 8.20
CA ASN A 272 -25.21 14.54 9.22
C ASN A 272 -24.10 15.52 8.81
N THR A 273 -23.96 15.80 7.52
CA THR A 273 -22.98 16.73 6.96
C THR A 273 -23.53 18.16 6.89
N LEU A 274 -24.86 18.33 6.99
CA LEU A 274 -25.61 19.48 6.50
C LEU A 274 -25.60 20.73 7.41
N THR A 275 -24.81 20.79 8.47
CA THR A 275 -24.98 21.87 9.48
C THR A 275 -24.32 23.21 9.18
N SER A 276 -23.51 23.39 8.14
CA SER A 276 -22.93 24.73 7.89
C SER A 276 -22.39 24.94 6.48
N ASN A 277 -22.66 26.12 5.92
CA ASN A 277 -21.86 26.70 4.84
C ASN A 277 -20.38 26.50 5.17
N ILE A 278 -19.63 25.91 4.25
CA ILE A 278 -18.21 25.61 4.48
C ILE A 278 -17.46 26.92 4.33
N THR A 279 -17.03 27.50 5.45
CA THR A 279 -16.23 28.73 5.43
C THR A 279 -14.76 28.37 5.60
N ILE A 280 -13.93 28.70 4.60
CA ILE A 280 -12.51 28.36 4.58
C ILE A 280 -11.66 29.56 4.15
N TYR A 281 -10.36 29.54 4.45
CA TYR A 281 -9.40 30.44 3.82
C TYR A 281 -8.89 29.86 2.49
N SER A 282 -8.47 30.73 1.57
CA SER A 282 -7.89 30.29 0.28
C SER A 282 -6.71 29.31 0.52
N GLY A 283 -6.76 28.12 -0.06
CA GLY A 283 -5.76 27.06 0.07
C GLY A 283 -5.92 26.16 1.30
N GLU A 284 -6.96 26.35 2.10
CA GLU A 284 -7.35 25.42 3.16
C GLU A 284 -8.06 24.20 2.56
N LYS A 285 -7.90 23.04 3.22
CA LYS A 285 -8.60 21.82 2.84
C LYS A 285 -10.06 21.89 3.27
N ILE A 286 -10.93 21.36 2.43
CA ILE A 286 -12.33 21.16 2.79
C ILE A 286 -12.40 20.13 3.93
N PRO A 287 -13.31 20.30 4.91
CA PRO A 287 -13.53 19.31 5.95
C PRO A 287 -13.74 17.90 5.39
N GLU A 288 -13.05 16.93 5.98
CA GLU A 288 -13.23 15.52 5.64
C GLU A 288 -14.60 15.02 6.13
N GLY A 289 -15.10 13.94 5.51
CA GLY A 289 -16.36 13.31 5.90
C GLY A 289 -17.61 13.84 5.18
N ILE A 290 -17.46 14.81 4.29
CA ILE A 290 -18.57 15.24 3.42
C ILE A 290 -18.93 14.09 2.49
N SER A 291 -20.17 13.64 2.55
CA SER A 291 -20.67 12.57 1.68
C SER A 291 -22.01 12.92 1.06
N CYS A 292 -22.23 12.40 -0.14
CA CYS A 292 -23.52 12.44 -0.82
C CYS A 292 -24.11 11.04 -0.91
N LYS A 293 -25.43 10.95 -0.96
CA LYS A 293 -26.20 9.73 -1.18
C LYS A 293 -27.00 9.87 -2.47
N ILE A 294 -27.17 8.79 -3.19
CA ILE A 294 -27.94 8.77 -4.44
C ILE A 294 -29.32 8.17 -4.15
N TYR A 295 -30.36 8.75 -4.75
CA TYR A 295 -31.76 8.36 -4.58
C TYR A 295 -32.46 8.21 -5.94
N ASP A 296 -33.50 7.40 -5.97
CA ASP A 296 -34.42 7.28 -7.11
C ASP A 296 -35.62 8.24 -7.00
N ASP A 297 -36.61 8.12 -7.89
CA ASP A 297 -37.78 9.01 -7.91
C ASP A 297 -38.65 8.87 -6.66
N TYR A 298 -38.64 7.70 -6.03
CA TYR A 298 -39.38 7.36 -4.81
C TYR A 298 -38.60 7.69 -3.53
N ASP A 299 -37.45 8.35 -3.67
CA ASP A 299 -36.52 8.62 -2.57
C ASP A 299 -35.99 7.34 -1.90
N ASN A 300 -35.96 6.22 -2.63
CA ASN A 300 -35.26 5.02 -2.17
C ASN A 300 -33.75 5.26 -2.25
N LEU A 301 -33.03 4.90 -1.18
CA LEU A 301 -31.58 5.00 -1.13
C LEU A 301 -30.92 3.93 -2.04
N ILE A 302 -29.98 4.38 -2.87
CA ILE A 302 -29.21 3.53 -3.77
C ILE A 302 -28.03 2.92 -2.99
N ASN A 303 -28.17 1.66 -2.56
CA ASN A 303 -27.05 0.89 -2.02
C ASN A 303 -26.29 0.15 -3.14
N PHE A 304 -25.02 0.47 -3.33
CA PHE A 304 -24.02 -0.29 -4.07
C PHE A 304 -23.66 -1.55 -3.26
N GLU A 305 -23.46 -2.67 -3.93
CA GLU A 305 -23.18 -3.96 -3.25
C GLU A 305 -21.89 -3.87 -2.42
N ASP A 306 -21.90 -4.54 -1.26
CA ASP A 306 -20.80 -4.47 -0.28
C ASP A 306 -19.58 -5.33 -0.66
N ASP A 307 -19.78 -6.34 -1.51
CA ASP A 307 -18.76 -7.34 -1.80
C ASP A 307 -17.88 -6.91 -2.99
N ILE A 308 -16.63 -6.58 -2.67
CA ILE A 308 -15.61 -6.22 -3.66
C ILE A 308 -15.26 -7.40 -4.56
N SER A 309 -15.44 -8.66 -4.11
CA SER A 309 -14.96 -9.83 -4.86
C SER A 309 -15.65 -9.98 -6.22
N ASP A 310 -16.92 -9.57 -6.29
CA ASP A 310 -17.78 -9.84 -7.44
C ASP A 310 -18.07 -8.57 -8.26
N MET A 311 -17.56 -7.42 -7.83
CA MET A 311 -17.85 -6.14 -8.46
C MET A 311 -17.01 -5.92 -9.73
N ASN A 312 -17.68 -5.65 -10.86
CA ASN A 312 -17.00 -5.19 -12.06
C ASN A 312 -16.69 -3.69 -11.94
N LEU A 313 -15.53 -3.25 -12.45
CA LEU A 313 -15.19 -1.81 -12.52
C LEU A 313 -16.26 -0.99 -13.26
N ASN A 314 -16.95 -1.61 -14.23
CA ASN A 314 -18.04 -0.99 -14.96
C ASN A 314 -19.31 -0.76 -14.12
N ASP A 315 -19.42 -1.37 -12.93
CA ASP A 315 -20.56 -1.19 -12.03
C ASP A 315 -20.38 0.00 -11.08
N ILE A 316 -19.18 0.60 -11.03
CA ILE A 316 -18.83 1.69 -10.12
C ILE A 316 -19.24 3.05 -10.72
N VAL A 317 -19.83 3.89 -9.86
CA VAL A 317 -20.13 5.29 -10.17
C VAL A 317 -18.93 6.15 -9.80
N PHE A 318 -18.25 6.70 -10.80
CA PHE A 318 -17.17 7.66 -10.64
C PHE A 318 -17.70 9.09 -10.78
N PHE A 319 -17.15 10.02 -10.01
CA PHE A 319 -17.51 11.43 -10.06
C PHE A 319 -16.29 12.35 -9.96
N THR A 320 -16.45 13.58 -10.45
CA THR A 320 -15.51 14.69 -10.35
C THR A 320 -16.11 15.82 -9.54
N VAL A 321 -15.30 16.49 -8.74
CA VAL A 321 -15.66 17.71 -8.03
C VAL A 321 -15.16 18.91 -8.83
N GLU A 322 -16.07 19.80 -9.20
CA GLU A 322 -15.78 21.02 -9.97
C GLU A 322 -16.26 22.25 -9.18
N VAL A 323 -15.69 23.42 -9.43
CA VAL A 323 -16.18 24.70 -8.88
C VAL A 323 -16.92 25.47 -9.97
N ASN A 324 -18.00 26.15 -9.61
CA ASN A 324 -18.83 26.88 -10.57
C ASN A 324 -18.11 28.09 -11.23
N ASP A 325 -17.08 28.66 -10.58
CA ASP A 325 -16.33 29.82 -11.08
C ASP A 325 -14.82 29.53 -11.15
N THR A 326 -14.40 28.90 -12.24
CA THR A 326 -12.98 28.58 -12.49
C THR A 326 -12.10 29.80 -12.79
N TYR A 327 -12.68 31.01 -12.96
CA TYR A 327 -11.91 32.24 -13.20
C TYR A 327 -11.48 32.91 -11.90
N ASN A 328 -12.23 32.74 -10.82
CA ASN A 328 -11.90 33.29 -9.51
C ASN A 328 -11.45 32.24 -8.49
N THR A 329 -11.57 30.95 -8.83
CA THR A 329 -11.21 29.85 -7.94
C THR A 329 -10.61 28.66 -8.68
N GLU A 330 -9.87 27.86 -7.94
CA GLU A 330 -9.22 26.65 -8.42
C GLU A 330 -9.20 25.60 -7.30
N ILE A 331 -9.40 24.32 -7.67
CA ILE A 331 -9.38 23.19 -6.74
C ILE A 331 -8.04 22.46 -6.88
N TYR A 332 -7.45 22.12 -5.75
CA TYR A 332 -6.19 21.38 -5.63
C TYR A 332 -6.40 20.04 -4.92
N GLY A 333 -5.71 19.00 -5.39
CA GLY A 333 -5.79 17.66 -4.84
C GLY A 333 -6.47 16.66 -5.79
N GLN A 334 -6.93 15.54 -5.24
CA GLN A 334 -7.65 14.53 -6.00
C GLN A 334 -9.10 14.98 -6.22
N THR A 335 -9.45 15.43 -7.43
CA THR A 335 -10.82 15.89 -7.74
C THR A 335 -11.76 14.77 -8.16
N GLN A 336 -11.22 13.58 -8.48
CA GLN A 336 -11.99 12.42 -8.91
C GLN A 336 -12.09 11.37 -7.80
N ASN A 337 -13.29 10.86 -7.57
CA ASN A 337 -13.53 9.77 -6.62
C ASN A 337 -14.66 8.86 -7.10
N TYR A 338 -15.04 7.87 -6.30
CA TYR A 338 -16.11 6.93 -6.60
C TYR A 338 -17.10 6.79 -5.43
N CYS A 339 -18.29 6.28 -5.73
CA CYS A 339 -19.29 5.94 -4.73
C CYS A 339 -19.08 4.50 -4.25
N TRP A 340 -19.24 4.29 -2.94
CA TRP A 340 -19.06 3.03 -2.26
C TRP A 340 -20.19 2.81 -1.25
N LYS A 341 -20.78 1.60 -1.24
CA LYS A 341 -21.98 1.26 -0.45
C LYS A 341 -23.15 2.20 -0.72
N ASP A 342 -23.59 3.00 0.22
CA ASP A 342 -24.66 3.97 0.05
C ASP A 342 -24.13 5.41 -0.11
N SER A 343 -22.81 5.62 -0.16
CA SER A 343 -22.20 6.94 -0.03
C SER A 343 -21.17 7.29 -1.11
N CYS A 344 -21.12 8.56 -1.49
CA CYS A 344 -20.14 9.15 -2.38
C CYS A 344 -19.35 10.18 -1.57
N ILE A 345 -18.18 9.78 -1.05
CA ILE A 345 -17.40 10.61 -0.13
C ILE A 345 -16.52 11.59 -0.92
N LEU A 346 -16.61 12.87 -0.57
CA LEU A 346 -15.78 13.90 -1.16
C LEU A 346 -14.29 13.61 -0.87
N PRO A 347 -13.41 13.60 -1.89
CA PRO A 347 -11.98 13.43 -1.67
C PRO A 347 -11.37 14.64 -0.92
N PRO A 348 -10.21 14.48 -0.28
CA PRO A 348 -9.55 15.57 0.44
C PRO A 348 -8.97 16.59 -0.56
N ILE A 349 -9.73 17.65 -0.82
CA ILE A 349 -9.36 18.74 -1.73
C ILE A 349 -9.17 20.06 -0.99
N ALA A 350 -8.33 20.93 -1.54
CA ALA A 350 -8.16 22.31 -1.10
C ALA A 350 -8.69 23.27 -2.16
N VAL A 351 -9.22 24.42 -1.75
CA VAL A 351 -9.77 25.41 -2.68
C VAL A 351 -9.01 26.72 -2.53
N THR A 352 -8.40 27.20 -3.61
CA THR A 352 -7.75 28.52 -3.66
C THR A 352 -8.55 29.48 -4.52
N GLY A 353 -8.69 30.73 -4.12
CA GLY A 353 -9.38 31.72 -4.93
C GLY A 353 -9.53 33.07 -4.25
N ASN A 354 -10.20 33.97 -4.97
CA ASN A 354 -10.57 35.28 -4.42
C ASN A 354 -11.62 35.11 -3.32
N PRO A 355 -11.73 36.05 -2.37
CA PRO A 355 -12.79 36.02 -1.37
C PRO A 355 -14.17 36.14 -2.01
N GLY A 356 -15.11 35.28 -1.61
CA GLY A 356 -16.43 35.19 -2.23
C GLY A 356 -17.18 33.91 -1.89
N ASN A 357 -18.39 33.78 -2.42
CA ASN A 357 -19.23 32.59 -2.31
C ASN A 357 -19.20 31.80 -3.60
N TYR A 358 -18.90 30.51 -3.49
CA TYR A 358 -18.73 29.57 -4.59
C TYR A 358 -19.57 28.32 -4.35
N LEU A 359 -19.81 27.57 -5.41
CA LEU A 359 -20.49 26.28 -5.34
C LEU A 359 -19.55 25.19 -5.84
N LEU A 360 -19.36 24.15 -5.03
CA LEU A 360 -18.77 22.91 -5.49
C LEU A 360 -19.83 22.00 -6.07
N ASN A 361 -19.68 21.72 -7.35
CA ASN A 361 -20.55 20.86 -8.12
C ASN A 361 -19.99 19.44 -8.13
N PHE A 362 -20.89 18.48 -7.94
CA PHE A 362 -20.59 17.07 -8.15
C PHE A 362 -20.96 16.71 -9.57
N LYS A 363 -20.02 16.14 -10.30
CA LYS A 363 -20.22 15.71 -11.68
C LYS A 363 -20.03 14.22 -11.82
N ILE A 364 -21.09 13.49 -12.11
CA ILE A 364 -20.98 12.05 -12.36
C ILE A 364 -20.25 11.85 -13.70
N ASN A 365 -19.15 11.11 -13.67
CA ASN A 365 -18.38 10.73 -14.86
C ASN A 365 -18.90 9.42 -15.46
N THR A 366 -19.25 8.44 -14.61
CA THR A 366 -19.78 7.14 -15.01
C THR A 366 -21.00 6.79 -14.17
N PHE A 367 -21.98 6.13 -14.76
CA PHE A 367 -23.23 5.75 -14.08
C PHE A 367 -23.21 4.32 -13.53
N GLY A 368 -22.09 3.62 -13.66
CA GLY A 368 -21.95 2.23 -13.23
C GLY A 368 -22.95 1.32 -13.95
N LYS A 369 -23.63 0.47 -13.17
CA LYS A 369 -24.71 -0.42 -13.64
C LYS A 369 -26.05 0.27 -13.94
N PHE A 370 -26.13 1.59 -13.75
CA PHE A 370 -27.35 2.37 -13.96
C PHE A 370 -27.37 3.00 -15.35
N SER A 371 -28.59 3.26 -15.84
CA SER A 371 -28.76 4.06 -17.04
C SER A 371 -28.34 5.50 -16.75
N SER A 372 -27.87 6.25 -17.75
CA SER A 372 -27.53 7.65 -17.54
C SER A 372 -28.75 8.44 -17.05
N PHE A 373 -28.54 9.27 -16.04
CA PHE A 373 -29.60 10.10 -15.48
C PHE A 373 -29.14 11.54 -15.33
N ARG A 374 -30.10 12.46 -15.52
CA ARG A 374 -29.91 13.84 -15.08
C ARG A 374 -30.07 13.85 -13.58
N TYR A 375 -29.10 14.44 -12.90
CA TYR A 375 -29.17 14.61 -11.46
C TYR A 375 -29.25 16.11 -11.17
N ASP A 376 -30.18 16.45 -10.29
CA ASP A 376 -30.21 17.77 -9.68
C ASP A 376 -29.34 17.69 -8.43
N PHE A 377 -28.13 18.25 -8.50
CA PHE A 377 -27.28 18.42 -7.32
C PHE A 377 -27.17 19.92 -7.02
N PRO A 378 -27.63 20.39 -5.85
CA PRO A 378 -27.68 21.83 -5.54
C PRO A 378 -26.31 22.51 -5.36
N GLY A 379 -25.21 21.76 -5.48
CA GLY A 379 -23.87 22.25 -5.18
C GLY A 379 -23.64 22.37 -3.68
N ILE A 380 -22.39 22.28 -3.24
CA ILE A 380 -22.01 22.55 -1.85
C ILE A 380 -21.57 24.02 -1.75
N PRO A 381 -22.26 24.87 -0.97
CA PRO A 381 -21.86 26.26 -0.81
C PRO A 381 -20.58 26.39 0.02
N ILE A 382 -19.62 27.10 -0.54
CA ILE A 382 -18.33 27.42 0.09
C ILE A 382 -18.09 28.92 0.08
N GLU A 383 -17.73 29.45 1.24
CA GLU A 383 -17.30 30.83 1.41
C GLU A 383 -15.78 30.86 1.59
N ILE A 384 -15.08 31.50 0.65
CA ILE A 384 -13.66 31.81 0.80
C ILE A 384 -13.54 33.15 1.52
N LYS A 385 -12.99 33.13 2.73
CA LYS A 385 -12.81 34.33 3.57
C LYS A 385 -11.63 35.17 3.10
N GLN A 386 -11.76 36.49 3.32
CA GLN A 386 -10.65 37.43 3.16
C GLN A 386 -9.51 37.05 4.10
N CYS A 387 -8.27 37.04 3.58
CA CYS A 387 -7.10 36.67 4.38
C CYS A 387 -6.85 37.68 5.53
N ASN A 388 -6.77 37.18 6.76
CA ASN A 388 -6.51 38.00 7.94
C ASN A 388 -5.03 38.42 7.99
N LYS A 389 -4.72 39.57 8.62
CA LYS A 389 -3.35 40.08 8.82
C LYS A 389 -2.42 39.12 9.57
N SER A 390 -2.97 38.18 10.34
CA SER A 390 -2.21 37.13 11.04
C SER A 390 -1.81 35.94 10.16
N TYR A 391 -2.28 35.90 8.91
CA TYR A 391 -2.02 34.84 7.94
C TYR A 391 -1.08 35.35 6.84
N ILE A 392 -0.36 34.44 6.20
CA ILE A 392 0.48 34.76 5.05
C ILE A 392 -0.33 34.53 3.78
N ASN A 393 -0.36 35.54 2.91
CA ASN A 393 -1.05 35.51 1.63
C ASN A 393 -0.03 35.37 0.48
N GLN A 394 0.28 34.13 0.09
CA GLN A 394 1.29 33.84 -0.93
C GLN A 394 0.90 32.69 -1.87
N ASN A 395 1.46 32.68 -3.08
CA ASN A 395 1.31 31.60 -4.04
C ASN A 395 1.98 30.34 -3.48
N THR A 396 1.18 29.35 -3.07
CA THR A 396 1.68 28.07 -2.54
C THR A 396 1.29 26.90 -3.43
N TYR A 397 0.03 26.87 -3.88
CA TYR A 397 -0.47 25.82 -4.78
C TYR A 397 -0.64 26.32 -6.22
N SER A 398 -1.15 27.55 -6.41
CA SER A 398 -1.42 28.17 -7.71
C SER A 398 -0.42 29.26 -8.05
N SER A 399 -0.11 29.39 -9.33
CA SER A 399 0.57 30.58 -9.87
C SER A 399 -0.38 31.78 -9.97
N THR A 400 -1.68 31.53 -10.12
CA THR A 400 -2.72 32.54 -10.34
C THR A 400 -3.30 33.06 -9.02
N PHE A 401 -3.61 32.16 -8.08
CA PHE A 401 -4.27 32.50 -6.82
C PHE A 401 -3.33 32.35 -5.63
N LYS A 402 -3.34 33.36 -4.76
CA LYS A 402 -2.63 33.30 -3.48
C LYS A 402 -3.42 32.47 -2.47
N SER A 403 -2.72 31.64 -1.72
CA SER A 403 -3.28 30.93 -0.57
C SER A 403 -3.03 31.73 0.71
N CYS A 404 -3.98 31.65 1.61
CA CYS A 404 -3.98 32.25 2.93
C CYS A 404 -3.85 31.15 3.98
N TYR A 405 -2.68 31.02 4.60
CA TYR A 405 -2.44 30.00 5.61
C TYR A 405 -1.66 30.56 6.81
N LYS A 406 -1.80 29.86 7.94
CA LYS A 406 -0.99 30.08 9.11
C LYS A 406 0.28 29.24 8.99
N PRO A 407 1.49 29.84 9.08
CA PRO A 407 2.74 29.10 8.97
C PRO A 407 2.78 27.92 9.94
N LYS A 408 3.10 26.74 9.43
CA LYS A 408 3.32 25.53 10.23
C LYS A 408 4.68 24.94 9.88
N CYS A 409 5.49 24.70 10.91
CA CYS A 409 6.79 24.07 10.77
C CYS A 409 6.71 22.66 11.36
N VAL A 410 7.09 21.67 10.57
CA VAL A 410 7.18 20.27 10.96
C VAL A 410 8.57 19.76 10.58
N PRO A 411 9.46 19.47 11.54
CA PRO A 411 9.29 19.63 12.99
C PRO A 411 9.15 21.10 13.44
N VAL A 412 8.66 21.29 14.67
CA VAL A 412 8.51 22.62 15.29
C VAL A 412 9.89 23.27 15.44
N CYS A 413 10.00 24.56 15.16
CA CYS A 413 11.23 25.34 15.36
C CYS A 413 11.75 25.20 16.79
N LYS A 414 13.01 24.81 16.96
CA LYS A 414 13.63 24.61 18.28
C LYS A 414 14.15 25.92 18.84
N ASN A 415 14.53 25.90 20.13
CA ASN A 415 15.27 26.98 20.80
C ASN A 415 14.63 28.38 20.72
N LYS A 416 13.29 28.44 20.73
CA LYS A 416 12.48 29.68 20.60
C LYS A 416 12.51 30.32 19.20
N GLY A 417 12.90 29.60 18.16
CA GLY A 417 12.72 30.05 16.78
C GLY A 417 11.24 30.27 16.45
N LEU A 418 10.94 31.28 15.62
CA LEU A 418 9.58 31.58 15.18
C LEU A 418 9.35 31.01 13.77
N CYS A 419 8.25 30.29 13.55
CA CYS A 419 7.88 29.80 12.22
C CYS A 419 7.34 30.96 11.39
N VAL A 420 8.15 31.49 10.48
CA VAL A 420 7.81 32.65 9.63
C VAL A 420 7.24 32.25 8.28
N ASN A 421 7.45 31.01 7.85
CA ASN A 421 6.80 30.41 6.70
C ASN A 421 6.70 28.89 6.91
N ASN A 422 5.98 28.16 6.06
CA ASN A 422 5.90 26.70 6.16
C ASN A 422 7.30 26.09 6.09
N ASN A 423 7.69 25.40 7.15
CA ASN A 423 9.03 24.82 7.35
C ASN A 423 10.21 25.81 7.23
N VAL A 424 9.96 27.11 7.45
CA VAL A 424 11.02 28.12 7.53
C VAL A 424 10.99 28.76 8.91
N CYS A 425 12.00 28.44 9.70
CA CYS A 425 12.19 29.01 11.03
C CYS A 425 13.06 30.26 10.96
N ASN A 426 12.63 31.32 11.62
CA ASN A 426 13.46 32.47 11.89
C ASN A 426 14.20 32.26 13.22
N CYS A 427 15.52 32.09 13.14
CA CYS A 427 16.40 31.87 14.28
C CYS A 427 17.01 33.17 14.83
N THR A 428 16.62 34.35 14.32
CA THR A 428 17.14 35.63 14.81
C THR A 428 16.84 35.81 16.30
N GLY A 429 17.89 36.07 17.09
CA GLY A 429 17.79 36.15 18.56
C GLY A 429 18.08 34.84 19.29
N THR A 430 18.41 33.77 18.58
CA THR A 430 18.87 32.50 19.16
C THR A 430 20.37 32.30 18.93
N MET A 431 21.04 31.46 19.74
CA MET A 431 22.44 31.04 19.50
C MET A 431 22.56 29.90 18.47
N TYR A 432 21.48 29.64 17.73
CA TYR A 432 21.36 28.54 16.80
C TYR A 432 21.08 29.06 15.39
N THR A 433 21.50 28.28 14.41
CA THR A 433 21.31 28.46 12.97
C THR A 433 20.69 27.17 12.39
N GLY A 434 20.60 27.07 11.06
CA GLY A 434 20.01 25.93 10.37
C GLY A 434 18.51 26.07 10.12
N LEU A 435 17.94 25.16 9.34
CA LEU A 435 16.55 25.21 8.86
C LEU A 435 15.53 25.22 10.01
N TYR A 436 15.85 24.56 11.13
CA TYR A 436 14.99 24.38 12.30
C TYR A 436 15.51 25.06 13.58
N CYS A 437 16.52 25.91 13.47
CA CYS A 437 17.21 26.55 14.61
C CYS A 437 17.82 25.55 15.60
N ASP A 438 18.40 24.47 15.10
CA ASP A 438 18.99 23.40 15.90
C ASP A 438 20.47 23.14 15.62
N GLU A 439 21.07 23.87 14.69
CA GLU A 439 22.51 23.84 14.44
C GLU A 439 23.21 24.93 15.26
N HIS A 440 24.37 24.63 15.85
CA HIS A 440 25.21 25.66 16.45
C HIS A 440 26.05 26.38 15.39
N PHE A 441 26.39 27.65 15.63
CA PHE A 441 27.35 28.36 14.78
C PHE A 441 28.69 27.61 14.73
N LYS A 442 29.24 27.42 13.52
CA LYS A 442 30.57 26.86 13.33
C LYS A 442 31.61 27.85 13.89
N LEU A 443 32.31 27.43 14.94
CA LEU A 443 33.38 28.25 15.53
C LEU A 443 34.59 28.33 14.60
N GLU A 444 35.21 29.50 14.55
CA GLU A 444 36.47 29.73 13.83
C GLU A 444 37.67 29.19 14.64
N LYS A 445 38.55 28.43 13.98
CA LYS A 445 39.76 27.84 14.57
C LYS A 445 40.84 28.90 14.81
N ILE A 446 41.58 28.78 15.92
CA ILE A 446 42.80 29.58 16.20
C ILE A 446 43.99 28.93 15.50
N LYS A 447 44.43 29.49 14.37
CA LYS A 447 45.46 28.91 13.49
C LYS A 447 46.84 28.80 14.15
N GLU A 448 47.12 29.67 15.11
CA GLU A 448 48.40 29.74 15.83
C GLU A 448 48.64 28.51 16.70
N LEU A 449 47.58 27.97 17.29
CA LEU A 449 47.67 26.78 18.16
C LEU A 449 48.02 25.53 17.36
N ASP A 450 47.35 25.34 16.22
CA ASP A 450 47.56 24.22 15.29
C ASP A 450 49.04 24.14 14.84
N ILE A 451 49.68 25.29 14.63
CA ILE A 451 51.09 25.37 14.22
C ILE A 451 52.02 24.91 15.35
N ILE A 452 51.77 25.33 16.59
CA ILE A 452 52.61 24.97 17.75
C ILE A 452 52.56 23.45 17.98
N VAL A 453 51.36 22.86 17.96
CA VAL A 453 51.18 21.43 18.21
C VAL A 453 51.82 20.58 17.11
N ARG A 454 51.68 21.01 15.84
CA ARG A 454 52.37 20.36 14.71
C ARG A 454 53.89 20.37 14.88
N PHE A 455 54.47 21.47 15.31
CA PHE A 455 55.91 21.58 15.52
C PHE A 455 56.41 20.63 16.63
N ILE A 456 55.73 20.59 17.78
CA ILE A 456 56.10 19.70 18.89
C ILE A 456 56.00 18.23 18.47
N SER A 457 54.93 17.87 17.74
CA SER A 457 54.72 16.50 17.28
C SER A 457 55.85 16.02 16.35
N LEU A 458 56.37 16.90 15.49
CA LEU A 458 57.48 16.59 14.56
C LEU A 458 58.77 16.26 15.33
N ILE A 459 59.07 17.02 16.38
CA ILE A 459 60.24 16.77 17.24
C ILE A 459 60.13 15.39 17.89
N LEU A 460 58.97 15.08 18.48
CA LEU A 460 58.73 13.79 19.12
C LEU A 460 58.86 12.61 18.15
N LEU A 461 58.41 12.80 16.90
CA LEU A 461 58.54 11.79 15.84
C LEU A 461 60.00 11.46 15.56
N ILE A 462 60.84 12.49 15.38
CA ILE A 462 62.29 12.33 15.15
C ILE A 462 62.94 11.60 16.34
N CYS A 463 62.59 11.99 17.57
CA CYS A 463 63.09 11.32 18.78
C CYS A 463 62.73 9.83 18.81
N CYS A 464 61.52 9.44 18.41
CA CYS A 464 61.11 8.03 18.36
C CYS A 464 61.98 7.21 17.41
N PHE A 465 62.28 7.74 16.21
CA PHE A 465 63.16 7.07 15.24
C PHE A 465 64.59 6.90 15.77
N VAL A 466 65.14 7.94 16.41
CA VAL A 466 66.47 7.89 17.02
C VAL A 466 66.52 6.81 18.13
N ILE A 467 65.51 6.78 19.00
CA ILE A 467 65.40 5.78 20.07
C ILE A 467 65.26 4.36 19.50
N MET A 468 64.49 4.19 18.43
CA MET A 468 64.33 2.91 17.74
C MET A 468 65.67 2.42 17.16
N PHE A 469 66.41 3.31 16.49
CA PHE A 469 67.75 3.01 15.98
C PHE A 469 68.70 2.57 17.10
N TYR A 470 68.72 3.30 18.23
CA TYR A 470 69.55 2.92 19.38
C TYR A 470 69.14 1.59 20.01
N THR A 471 67.84 1.30 20.07
CA THR A 471 67.32 0.01 20.57
C THR A 471 67.82 -1.16 19.72
N ILE A 472 67.85 -0.99 18.39
CA ILE A 472 68.37 -1.98 17.45
C ILE A 472 69.90 -2.11 17.59
N LYS A 473 70.64 -1.00 17.61
CA LYS A 473 72.10 -0.98 17.71
C LYS A 473 72.61 -1.67 18.98
N TYR A 474 71.96 -1.44 20.12
CA TYR A 474 72.37 -1.97 21.41
C TYR A 474 71.63 -3.26 21.83
N ARG A 475 70.98 -3.96 20.88
CA ARG A 475 70.18 -5.16 21.14
C ARG A 475 70.92 -6.27 21.90
N ASN A 476 72.23 -6.37 21.70
CA ASN A 476 73.07 -7.40 22.35
C ASN A 476 73.48 -7.05 23.78
N SER A 477 73.25 -5.81 24.24
CA SER A 477 73.56 -5.43 25.63
C SER A 477 72.62 -6.17 26.59
N PRO A 478 73.14 -6.72 27.72
CA PRO A 478 72.34 -7.53 28.64
C PRO A 478 71.13 -6.76 29.22
N ILE A 479 71.27 -5.46 29.40
CA ILE A 479 70.23 -4.56 29.93
C ILE A 479 69.05 -4.42 28.96
N ILE A 480 69.33 -4.33 27.66
CA ILE A 480 68.29 -4.21 26.62
C ILE A 480 67.73 -5.60 26.28
N LYS A 481 68.59 -6.60 26.17
CA LYS A 481 68.23 -8.00 25.90
C LYS A 481 67.27 -8.56 26.96
N GLY A 482 67.47 -8.21 28.24
CA GLY A 482 66.61 -8.64 29.35
C GLY A 482 65.16 -8.13 29.30
N ARG A 483 64.82 -7.20 28.40
CA ARG A 483 63.48 -6.57 28.34
C ARG A 483 62.70 -6.83 27.04
N SER A 484 63.11 -7.84 26.28
CA SER A 484 62.50 -8.28 25.00
C SER A 484 62.45 -7.15 23.97
N ILE A 485 63.47 -7.08 23.12
CA ILE A 485 63.69 -6.04 22.11
C ILE A 485 62.45 -5.84 21.22
N GLU A 486 61.78 -6.93 20.85
CA GLU A 486 60.62 -6.92 19.97
C GLU A 486 59.45 -6.10 20.55
N PHE A 487 59.17 -6.21 21.86
CA PHE A 487 58.14 -5.41 22.52
C PHE A 487 58.54 -3.93 22.66
N LEU A 488 59.83 -3.62 22.79
CA LEU A 488 60.30 -2.23 22.80
C LEU A 488 60.08 -1.57 21.44
N ILE A 489 60.30 -2.31 20.35
CA ILE A 489 60.03 -1.85 18.99
C ILE A 489 58.53 -1.64 18.77
N ILE A 490 57.67 -2.57 19.23
CA ILE A 490 56.21 -2.42 19.12
C ILE A 490 55.69 -1.17 19.86
N ILE A 491 56.22 -0.88 21.06
CA ILE A 491 55.85 0.34 21.81
C ILE A 491 56.25 1.61 21.03
N LEU A 492 57.42 1.62 20.38
CA LEU A 492 57.87 2.76 19.57
C LEU A 492 57.04 2.92 18.31
N ILE A 493 56.68 1.83 17.63
CA ILE A 493 55.76 1.86 16.48
C ILE A 493 54.40 2.43 16.89
N GLY A 494 53.84 1.98 18.03
CA GLY A 494 52.60 2.55 18.56
C GLY A 494 52.70 4.04 18.87
N SER A 495 53.84 4.49 19.40
CA SER A 495 54.08 5.90 19.71
C SER A 495 54.17 6.76 18.45
N ILE A 496 54.79 6.24 17.38
CA ILE A 496 54.85 6.88 16.06
C ILE A 496 53.44 7.03 15.47
N ILE A 497 52.62 5.97 15.51
CA ILE A 497 51.23 6.02 15.03
C ILE A 497 50.42 7.08 15.79
N ASN A 498 50.57 7.18 17.12
CA ASN A 498 49.89 8.18 17.92
C ASN A 498 50.31 9.62 17.54
N ILE A 499 51.59 9.86 17.28
CA ILE A 499 52.09 11.17 16.84
C ILE A 499 51.56 11.55 15.45
N ILE A 500 51.47 10.59 14.52
CA ILE A 500 50.87 10.80 13.20
C ILE A 500 49.38 11.14 13.35
N TYR A 501 48.68 10.45 14.25
CA TYR A 501 47.27 10.71 14.55
C TYR A 501 47.03 12.14 15.09
N ILE A 502 47.89 12.65 15.98
CA ILE A 502 47.83 14.05 16.43
C ILE A 502 47.92 15.02 15.24
N ASN A 503 48.78 14.73 14.25
CA ASN A 503 48.86 15.55 13.04
C ASN A 503 47.63 15.46 12.14
N LEU A 504 46.96 14.30 12.09
CA LEU A 504 45.70 14.13 11.36
C LEU A 504 44.55 14.88 12.02
N LEU A 505 44.49 14.90 13.36
CA LEU A 505 43.48 15.65 14.13
C LEU A 505 43.49 17.15 13.83
N ILE A 506 44.68 17.73 13.61
CA ILE A 506 44.84 19.14 13.23
C ILE A 506 44.18 19.41 11.86
N LYS A 507 44.31 18.46 10.91
CA LYS A 507 43.78 18.58 9.56
C LYS A 507 42.27 18.33 9.50
N GLU A 508 41.79 17.23 10.11
CA GLU A 508 40.39 16.80 10.11
C GLU A 508 40.03 16.13 11.45
N ARG A 509 38.91 16.54 12.06
CA ARG A 509 38.44 15.98 13.34
C ARG A 509 37.99 14.53 13.15
N THR A 510 38.90 13.59 13.38
CA THR A 510 38.59 12.16 13.39
C THR A 510 38.91 11.58 14.77
N LYS A 511 37.99 10.80 15.34
CA LYS A 511 38.18 10.16 16.65
C LYS A 511 38.76 8.76 16.42
N SER A 512 40.01 8.51 16.80
CA SER A 512 40.59 7.22 17.25
C SER A 512 42.08 7.07 16.89
N SER A 513 42.97 6.99 17.89
CA SER A 513 43.96 5.90 17.99
C SER A 513 44.74 5.99 19.33
N PHE A 514 44.53 5.03 20.24
CA PHE A 514 45.34 4.94 21.47
C PHE A 514 45.61 3.50 21.95
N ALA A 515 45.01 2.49 21.32
CA ALA A 515 45.04 1.09 21.79
C ALA A 515 46.42 0.42 21.72
N LEU A 516 47.24 0.76 20.72
CA LEU A 516 48.47 0.01 20.40
C LEU A 516 49.61 0.24 21.43
N VAL A 517 49.73 1.47 21.94
CA VAL A 517 50.72 1.83 22.97
C VAL A 517 50.36 1.18 24.33
N PHE A 518 49.08 1.19 24.70
CA PHE A 518 48.65 0.65 25.99
C PHE A 518 48.64 -0.88 26.03
N GLY A 519 48.19 -1.55 24.96
CA GLY A 519 48.21 -3.02 24.89
C GLY A 519 49.63 -3.60 25.01
N SER A 520 50.62 -2.94 24.41
CA SER A 520 52.02 -3.37 24.47
C SER A 520 52.68 -3.12 25.83
N ILE A 521 52.31 -2.06 26.54
CA ILE A 521 52.74 -1.82 27.93
C ILE A 521 52.08 -2.84 28.88
N PHE A 522 50.78 -3.10 28.73
CA PHE A 522 50.03 -4.02 29.57
C PHE A 522 50.57 -5.46 29.50
N VAL A 523 50.77 -5.98 28.30
CA VAL A 523 51.32 -7.33 28.08
C VAL A 523 52.73 -7.48 28.67
N LYS A 524 53.52 -6.40 28.67
CA LYS A 524 54.83 -6.39 29.31
C LYS A 524 54.74 -6.43 30.82
N THR A 525 53.82 -5.68 31.42
CA THR A 525 53.55 -5.72 32.86
C THR A 525 53.04 -7.09 33.29
N LEU A 526 52.16 -7.72 32.49
CA LEU A 526 51.71 -9.10 32.71
C LEU A 526 52.84 -10.12 32.67
N ARG A 527 53.80 -9.99 31.74
CA ARG A 527 54.98 -10.87 31.70
C ARG A 527 55.82 -10.74 32.96
N VAL A 528 56.05 -9.50 33.43
CA VAL A 528 56.81 -9.25 34.67
C VAL A 528 56.08 -9.82 35.87
N TYR A 529 54.75 -9.63 35.95
CA TYR A 529 53.91 -10.21 36.98
C TYR A 529 53.97 -11.74 36.96
N GLY A 530 53.84 -12.39 35.79
CA GLY A 530 53.95 -13.84 35.64
C GLY A 530 55.30 -14.39 36.11
N ILE A 531 56.40 -13.69 35.82
CA ILE A 531 57.74 -14.06 36.32
C ILE A 531 57.83 -13.91 37.85
N TYR A 532 57.20 -12.88 38.42
CA TYR A 532 57.22 -12.63 39.86
C TYR A 532 56.36 -13.64 40.63
N THR A 533 55.13 -13.89 40.16
CA THR A 533 54.19 -14.83 40.77
C THR A 533 54.68 -16.27 40.69
N SER A 534 55.29 -16.66 39.55
CA SER A 534 55.89 -18.00 39.40
C SER A 534 57.11 -18.25 40.30
N ARG A 535 57.75 -17.20 40.84
CA ARG A 535 58.79 -17.35 41.88
C ARG A 535 58.21 -17.57 43.28
N ILE A 536 57.00 -17.08 43.55
CA ILE A 536 56.36 -17.15 44.87
C ILE A 536 55.67 -18.50 45.07
N THR A 537 54.99 -19.02 44.04
CA THR A 537 54.39 -20.35 44.08
C THR A 537 55.41 -21.44 43.74
N ARG A 538 56.10 -21.98 44.76
CA ARG A 538 57.11 -23.06 44.69
C ARG A 538 56.57 -24.46 44.25
N LYS A 539 55.57 -24.54 43.35
CA LYS A 539 55.07 -25.83 42.81
C LYS A 539 55.36 -25.97 41.31
N GLU A 540 56.48 -26.63 41.05
CA GLU A 540 56.94 -27.45 39.90
C GLU A 540 56.64 -27.14 38.41
N LYS A 541 55.91 -26.11 37.99
CA LYS A 541 55.96 -25.68 36.58
C LYS A 541 56.10 -24.18 36.46
N ARG A 542 57.30 -23.73 36.05
CA ARG A 542 57.51 -22.36 35.56
C ARG A 542 56.62 -22.16 34.34
N MET A 543 55.50 -21.45 34.51
CA MET A 543 54.73 -20.96 33.36
C MET A 543 55.53 -19.84 32.69
N GLU A 544 56.43 -20.21 31.79
CA GLU A 544 57.02 -19.26 30.86
C GLU A 544 55.97 -18.95 29.78
N ILE A 545 55.41 -17.73 29.84
CA ILE A 545 54.53 -17.25 28.77
C ILE A 545 55.39 -17.12 27.52
N SER A 546 55.11 -17.95 26.52
CA SER A 546 55.81 -17.91 25.25
C SER A 546 55.59 -16.55 24.57
N ASN A 547 56.58 -16.08 23.81
CA ASN A 547 56.44 -14.82 23.05
C ASN A 547 55.19 -14.86 22.14
N ASN A 548 54.84 -16.03 21.60
CA ASN A 548 53.64 -16.23 20.80
C ASN A 548 52.36 -15.87 21.57
N ILE A 549 52.20 -16.34 22.81
CA ILE A 549 51.03 -15.99 23.64
C ILE A 549 50.98 -14.49 23.90
N MET A 550 52.14 -13.85 24.16
CA MET A 550 52.18 -12.40 24.34
C MET A 550 51.75 -11.64 23.08
N TYR A 551 52.18 -12.08 21.89
CA TYR A 551 51.73 -11.51 20.62
C TYR A 551 50.24 -11.73 20.40
N THR A 552 49.72 -12.93 20.69
CA THR A 552 48.30 -13.24 20.60
C THR A 552 47.47 -12.30 21.48
N ILE A 553 47.92 -11.99 22.70
CA ILE A 553 47.22 -11.04 23.57
C ILE A 553 47.22 -9.63 22.97
N VAL A 554 48.38 -9.13 22.50
CA VAL A 554 48.46 -7.78 21.87
C VAL A 554 47.57 -7.69 20.62
N VAL A 555 47.62 -8.71 19.75
CA VAL A 555 46.81 -8.77 18.53
C VAL A 555 45.33 -8.87 18.86
N SER A 556 44.95 -9.65 19.89
CA SER A 556 43.58 -9.75 20.36
C SER A 556 43.02 -8.39 20.82
N PHE A 557 43.81 -7.59 21.56
CA PHE A 557 43.42 -6.21 21.90
C PHE A 557 43.21 -5.33 20.66
N ILE A 558 44.10 -5.43 19.67
CA ILE A 558 43.97 -4.66 18.43
C ILE A 558 42.69 -5.07 17.67
N ILE A 559 42.46 -6.37 17.49
CA ILE A 559 41.26 -6.90 16.82
C ILE A 559 40.00 -6.45 17.55
N PHE A 560 39.97 -6.54 18.88
CA PHE A 560 38.84 -6.10 19.69
C PHE A 560 38.51 -4.61 19.48
N HIS A 561 39.52 -3.74 19.48
CA HIS A 561 39.32 -2.31 19.22
C HIS A 561 38.88 -2.01 17.78
N ILE A 562 39.38 -2.76 16.79
CA ILE A 562 38.94 -2.66 15.40
C ILE A 562 37.46 -3.07 15.29
N LEU A 563 37.06 -4.18 15.91
CA LEU A 563 35.67 -4.64 15.91
C LEU A 563 34.74 -3.61 16.55
N ILE A 564 35.11 -3.02 17.68
CA ILE A 564 34.33 -1.94 18.30
C ILE A 564 34.23 -0.73 17.37
N ALA A 565 35.32 -0.32 16.73
CA ALA A 565 35.30 0.81 15.79
C ALA A 565 34.41 0.53 14.57
N LEU A 566 34.43 -0.71 14.05
CA LEU A 566 33.56 -1.15 12.95
C LEU A 566 32.10 -1.18 13.38
N ILE A 567 31.78 -1.75 14.55
CA ILE A 567 30.44 -1.73 15.12
C ILE A 567 29.97 -0.28 15.27
N TRP A 568 30.83 0.61 15.77
CA TRP A 568 30.48 2.01 15.93
C TRP A 568 30.19 2.72 14.60
N LEU A 569 31.01 2.47 13.57
CA LEU A 569 30.77 2.97 12.20
C LEU A 569 29.49 2.41 11.57
N MET A 570 29.07 1.20 11.95
CA MET A 570 27.86 0.59 11.42
C MET A 570 26.56 1.11 12.06
N PHE A 571 26.61 1.61 13.30
CA PHE A 571 25.40 1.86 14.08
C PHE A 571 25.11 3.33 14.44
N ASP A 572 25.99 4.29 14.14
CA ASP A 572 25.87 5.78 14.20
C ASP A 572 25.19 6.47 15.42
N GLU A 573 24.56 5.75 16.36
CA GLU A 573 23.66 6.30 17.40
C GLU A 573 24.03 5.94 18.85
N VAL A 574 25.09 5.18 19.12
CA VAL A 574 25.38 4.76 20.50
C VAL A 574 26.40 5.68 21.18
N GLN A 575 25.92 6.59 22.02
CA GLN A 575 26.74 7.36 22.97
C GLN A 575 26.73 6.68 24.36
N ASN A 576 27.94 6.28 24.82
CA ASN A 576 28.43 6.18 26.22
C ASN A 576 28.82 4.80 26.81
N LEU A 577 29.83 4.86 27.72
CA LEU A 577 30.47 3.86 28.66
C LEU A 577 31.66 3.02 28.11
N ILE A 578 32.75 2.68 28.85
CA ILE A 578 33.24 2.91 30.24
C ILE A 578 34.78 2.71 30.37
N ILE A 579 35.42 3.61 31.13
CA ILE A 579 36.39 3.49 32.26
C ILE A 579 37.23 2.18 32.35
N LEU A 580 38.56 2.21 32.36
CA LEU A 580 39.44 2.11 33.57
C LEU A 580 40.84 1.63 33.07
N VAL A 581 42.01 1.98 33.59
CA VAL A 581 42.45 2.78 34.75
C VAL A 581 43.98 2.85 34.69
N TYR A 582 44.74 3.75 35.30
CA TYR A 582 44.47 4.73 36.36
C TYR A 582 45.19 6.06 36.05
N ILE A 583 46.16 6.08 35.13
CA ILE A 583 46.84 7.30 34.66
C ILE A 583 46.07 7.93 33.48
N TYR A 584 45.57 7.09 32.55
CA TYR A 584 44.57 7.52 31.57
C TYR A 584 43.35 8.09 32.27
N CYS A 585 42.89 7.50 33.39
CA CYS A 585 41.78 8.06 34.15
C CYS A 585 42.06 9.47 34.64
N ILE A 586 43.23 9.81 35.18
CA ILE A 586 43.44 11.18 35.69
C ILE A 586 43.45 12.20 34.53
N VAL A 587 44.21 11.93 33.46
CA VAL A 587 44.28 12.86 32.31
C VAL A 587 42.93 12.91 31.58
N LYS A 588 42.31 11.75 31.30
CA LYS A 588 41.00 11.67 30.64
C LYS A 588 39.87 12.23 31.50
N LEU A 589 39.90 12.09 32.82
CA LEU A 589 38.88 12.66 33.73
C LEU A 589 39.01 14.17 33.81
N ILE A 590 40.24 14.72 33.79
CA ILE A 590 40.44 16.17 33.65
C ILE A 590 39.95 16.65 32.28
N THR A 591 40.31 15.94 31.19
CA THR A 591 39.88 16.28 29.83
C THR A 591 38.37 16.13 29.63
N ASP A 592 37.74 15.11 30.20
CA ASP A 592 36.29 14.87 30.11
C ASP A 592 35.50 15.82 31.02
N PHE A 593 36.04 16.21 32.18
CA PHE A 593 35.49 17.29 33.00
C PHE A 593 35.50 18.62 32.23
N VAL A 594 36.62 18.96 31.59
CA VAL A 594 36.72 20.16 30.73
C VAL A 594 35.80 20.05 29.51
N ASN A 595 35.60 18.85 28.94
CA ASN A 595 34.75 18.65 27.76
C ASN A 595 33.24 18.67 28.07
N ASN A 596 32.82 18.23 29.25
CA ASN A 596 31.41 18.18 29.65
C ASN A 596 30.85 19.52 30.09
N GLU A 597 31.71 20.48 30.43
CA GLU A 597 31.24 21.82 30.77
C GLU A 597 30.81 22.57 29.50
N LYS A 598 29.53 22.93 29.43
CA LYS A 598 28.89 23.49 28.24
C LYS A 598 29.42 24.89 27.89
N ASP A 599 30.01 25.58 28.86
CA ASP A 599 30.46 26.97 28.73
C ASP A 599 31.96 27.11 28.44
N ILE A 600 32.72 26.00 28.41
CA ILE A 600 34.15 26.06 28.09
C ILE A 600 34.33 26.16 26.57
N ILE A 601 35.10 27.17 26.16
CA ILE A 601 35.45 27.44 24.77
C ILE A 601 36.09 26.19 24.16
N ILE A 602 35.59 25.76 22.99
CA ILE A 602 36.05 24.55 22.29
C ILE A 602 37.56 24.56 22.03
N ASN A 603 38.19 25.73 21.85
CA ASN A 603 39.64 25.85 21.70
C ASN A 603 40.43 25.38 22.95
N ILE A 604 39.87 25.56 24.14
CA ILE A 604 40.46 25.05 25.39
C ILE A 604 40.33 23.53 25.44
N LYS A 605 39.18 22.99 24.99
CA LYS A 605 38.96 21.54 24.91
C LYS A 605 39.96 20.86 23.96
N ASP A 606 40.18 21.45 22.79
CA ASP A 606 41.13 20.96 21.79
C ASP A 606 42.57 21.02 22.31
N LEU A 607 42.95 22.12 22.98
CA LEU A 607 44.24 22.28 23.67
C LEU A 607 44.52 21.13 24.65
N PHE A 608 43.57 20.81 25.54
CA PHE A 608 43.77 19.78 26.56
C PHE A 608 43.93 18.37 25.95
N ASN A 609 43.22 18.06 24.86
CA ASN A 609 43.35 16.78 24.16
C ASN A 609 44.75 16.62 23.52
N GLU A 610 45.22 17.66 22.82
CA GLU A 610 46.49 17.65 22.09
C GLU A 610 47.70 17.62 23.05
N PHE A 611 47.70 18.49 24.06
CA PHE A 611 48.76 18.52 25.08
C PHE A 611 48.76 17.24 25.93
N GLY A 612 47.59 16.69 26.27
CA GLY A 612 47.49 15.43 27.00
C GLY A 612 48.17 14.26 26.26
N ALA A 613 48.00 14.17 24.94
CA ALA A 613 48.63 13.13 24.13
C ALA A 613 50.15 13.31 24.01
N ILE A 614 50.62 14.56 23.87
CA ILE A 614 52.05 14.94 23.84
C ILE A 614 52.74 14.58 25.16
N ILE A 615 52.14 14.97 26.29
CA ILE A 615 52.67 14.71 27.63
C ILE A 615 52.76 13.21 27.89
N ASN A 616 51.70 12.46 27.60
CA ASN A 616 51.67 11.02 27.80
C ASN A 616 52.76 10.30 26.98
N THR A 617 52.92 10.68 25.70
CA THR A 617 53.96 10.12 24.82
C THR A 617 55.37 10.44 25.34
N SER A 618 55.58 11.67 25.81
CA SER A 618 56.86 12.11 26.37
C SER A 618 57.26 11.35 27.64
N ILE A 619 56.30 11.11 28.54
CA ILE A 619 56.48 10.31 29.75
C ILE A 619 56.88 8.87 29.40
N VAL A 620 56.16 8.25 28.46
CA VAL A 620 56.47 6.88 28.00
C VAL A 620 57.89 6.79 27.44
N LEU A 621 58.29 7.73 26.58
CA LEU A 621 59.64 7.78 26.01
C LEU A 621 60.72 7.92 27.09
N TYR A 622 60.50 8.82 28.06
CA TYR A 622 61.46 9.08 29.11
C TYR A 622 61.69 7.86 30.02
N PHE A 623 60.61 7.33 30.62
CA PHE A 623 60.73 6.26 31.62
C PHE A 623 61.07 4.89 31.02
N ILE A 624 60.56 4.59 29.82
CA ILE A 624 60.79 3.26 29.23
C ILE A 624 62.14 3.19 28.52
N PHE A 625 62.60 4.28 27.91
CA PHE A 625 63.78 4.27 27.03
C PHE A 625 64.92 5.10 27.59
N ILE A 626 64.73 6.41 27.80
CA ILE A 626 65.82 7.35 28.15
C ILE A 626 66.49 6.94 29.47
N ALA A 627 65.71 6.67 30.52
CA ALA A 627 66.24 6.25 31.81
C ALA A 627 67.13 4.99 31.72
N LYS A 628 66.83 4.09 30.77
CA LYS A 628 67.61 2.86 30.57
C LYS A 628 68.86 3.07 29.76
N PHE A 629 68.81 3.87 28.70
CA PHE A 629 70.02 4.18 27.95
C PHE A 629 71.05 4.85 28.84
N ASN A 630 70.60 5.70 29.77
CA ASN A 630 71.47 6.25 30.81
C ASN A 630 72.08 5.15 31.69
N SER A 631 71.29 4.16 32.15
CA SER A 631 71.82 3.01 32.90
C SER A 631 72.82 2.14 32.10
N VAL A 632 72.62 1.98 30.78
CA VAL A 632 73.54 1.25 29.90
C VAL A 632 74.87 1.99 29.77
N ASN A 633 74.82 3.31 29.57
CA ASN A 633 76.02 4.15 29.46
C ASN A 633 76.82 4.17 30.76
N ILE A 634 76.14 4.27 31.91
CA ILE A 634 76.78 4.21 33.24
C ILE A 634 77.45 2.85 33.46
N ASN A 635 76.77 1.74 33.15
CA ASN A 635 77.36 0.40 33.31
C ASN A 635 78.55 0.18 32.36
N LYS A 636 78.50 0.71 31.13
CA LYS A 636 79.64 0.64 30.20
C LYS A 636 80.82 1.45 30.72
N TYR A 637 80.57 2.60 31.34
CA TYR A 637 81.60 3.40 32.00
C TYR A 637 82.24 2.62 33.17
N LEU A 638 81.43 2.01 34.04
CA LEU A 638 81.89 1.20 35.18
C LEU A 638 82.67 -0.05 34.74
N ASP A 639 82.23 -0.77 33.71
CA ASP A 639 82.97 -1.91 33.15
C ASP A 639 84.33 -1.50 32.57
N THR A 640 84.42 -0.28 32.03
CA THR A 640 85.67 0.26 31.49
C THR A 640 86.63 0.64 32.63
N GLU A 641 86.09 1.16 33.74
CA GLU A 641 86.82 1.44 34.99
C GLU A 641 87.31 0.15 35.67
N LEU A 642 86.44 -0.86 35.84
CA LEU A 642 86.80 -2.16 36.42
C LEU A 642 87.87 -2.90 35.61
N LYS A 643 87.85 -2.79 34.28
CA LYS A 643 88.91 -3.33 33.43
C LYS A 643 90.23 -2.56 33.54
N ARG A 644 90.20 -1.28 33.94
CA ARG A 644 91.42 -0.51 34.25
C ARG A 644 91.98 -0.97 35.59
N THR A 645 91.17 -1.07 36.64
CA THR A 645 91.63 -1.50 37.98
C THR A 645 92.07 -2.97 38.03
N SER A 646 91.41 -3.89 37.31
CA SER A 646 91.87 -5.28 37.21
C SER A 646 93.20 -5.45 36.48
N LYS A 647 93.58 -4.47 35.63
CA LYS A 647 94.88 -4.45 34.94
C LYS A 647 96.01 -3.99 35.86
N TYR A 648 95.71 -3.19 36.88
CA TYR A 648 96.66 -2.82 37.95
C TYR A 648 96.87 -3.97 38.95
N GLN A 649 95.82 -4.71 39.29
CA GLN A 649 95.94 -5.83 40.24
C GLN A 649 96.76 -7.01 39.67
N LYS A 650 96.79 -7.18 38.34
CA LYS A 650 97.66 -8.15 37.66
C LYS A 650 99.14 -7.76 37.60
N CYS A 651 99.51 -6.54 38.01
CA CYS A 651 100.91 -6.10 38.13
C CYS A 651 101.48 -6.35 39.54
N ASP A 652 100.63 -6.44 40.58
CA ASP A 652 101.07 -6.79 41.94
C ASP A 652 101.30 -8.30 42.10
N ASP A 653 100.52 -9.14 41.42
CA ASP A 653 100.69 -10.61 41.51
C ASP A 653 101.96 -11.12 40.80
N THR A 654 102.43 -10.44 39.75
CA THR A 654 103.74 -10.73 39.12
C THR A 654 104.92 -10.21 39.95
N PHE A 655 104.73 -9.17 40.76
CA PHE A 655 105.76 -8.70 41.69
C PHE A 655 105.93 -9.69 42.85
N ASN A 656 104.83 -10.25 43.38
CA ASN A 656 104.88 -11.24 44.46
C ASN A 656 105.35 -12.64 44.01
N SER A 657 105.14 -13.04 42.76
CA SER A 657 105.73 -14.29 42.24
C SER A 657 107.25 -14.20 42.05
N THR A 658 107.82 -13.00 41.96
CA THR A 658 109.27 -12.76 41.84
C THR A 658 110.00 -12.82 43.19
N ILE A 659 109.28 -12.70 44.32
CA ILE A 659 109.86 -12.77 45.67
C ILE A 659 109.86 -14.20 46.23
N ASN A 660 108.88 -15.04 45.88
CA ASN A 660 108.81 -16.42 46.39
C ASN A 660 109.73 -17.43 45.67
N SER A 661 110.30 -17.08 44.51
CA SER A 661 111.29 -17.93 43.83
C SER A 661 112.75 -17.61 44.20
N THR A 662 113.02 -16.58 45.00
CA THR A 662 114.38 -16.20 45.44
C THR A 662 114.73 -16.66 46.87
N ILE A 663 113.79 -17.26 47.61
CA ILE A 663 113.98 -17.64 49.03
C ILE A 663 114.31 -19.14 49.22
N ASN A 664 114.15 -20.01 48.19
CA ASN A 664 114.35 -21.46 48.33
C ASN A 664 115.52 -22.04 47.50
N SER A 665 116.68 -21.37 47.46
CA SER A 665 117.92 -22.03 47.01
C SER A 665 119.18 -21.37 47.59
N THR A 666 119.58 -21.78 48.79
CA THR A 666 120.97 -21.74 49.27
C THR A 666 121.30 -23.06 49.98
N PRO A 667 122.59 -23.45 50.06
CA PRO A 667 123.04 -24.83 49.82
C PRO A 667 123.33 -25.65 51.09
N SER A 668 123.27 -26.98 50.93
CA SER A 668 124.10 -27.97 51.64
C SER A 668 124.38 -29.15 50.71
#